data_AF-A0AAU9WJ81-F1
#
_entry.id   AF-A0AAU9WJ81-F1
#
_cell.length_a   1.000
_cell.length_b   1.000
_cell.length_c   1.000
_cell.angle_alpha   90.00
_cell.angle_beta   90.00
_cell.angle_gamma   90.00
#
_symmetry.space_group_name_H-M   'P 1'
#
loop_
_entity.id
_entity.type
_entity.pdbx_description
1 polymer ?
#
loop_
_entity_poly.entity_id
_entity_poly.type
_entity_poly.pdbx_seq_one_letter_code
_entity_poly.pdbx_strand_id
1 'polypeptide(L)'
;MTSNETGLAFSGGGIRSAALCSGVLRRLLKDNAKVDYLSCVSGGGYTGTSFLDWKKRKEKKTEDSKQWHEEFFENMRQRAGYFCNWEKPCQGILDAILMFLLVLTVTVIELIIIRGSYAFPLAFVIDYLFGKLLRAKVNCDHFASTSSPSNPNATAQEIRKRCQKTVVFTMISLFSVLLVLFVIFFILSQTLSRRKSRYFRLFSLISFLLLSLTFLPFAIHDFFIEIPLWSRAIIVVIGVVLWFLLPLLRDKTSYGILIYLYPYIIYWKVYEAKVVGVVYSDGLFNKLLFASGFIMWFVPYLAQSRKSLSHVFNRWRLQKAFYSKESLATKGCLEILHDIVCPLWTCLKRKQKQQSLEDDPANERSLKLADLRDLEPKYISNMTIHSWKKEEDSDSDDDLLTMSPTTIECWKKEEDSDSDDDLLTMSRTTIKDKLRPRDIELSDAMATSAAAISRYDNNFEVLRLSTILGLEMGATVISNFEAIKKEGWLMKLLPILINILRGLPLIAVPAVYYGRGDVWSIKAGVFTFFAIHPMLACIGAFAVTGAEIPSLWEKIASPLQSQRGVKFSAYSLKTSDLESLYGGPFTLSTQLTKPNHLFIVHVSFVQFVREGLNIENIGPMPPPVMLLSDGGHVENLAILPLLKKKLKKIIVVDGGYYSNEMKYGKYLLRAGS
;
A
#
# COMPACT_ATOMS: atom_id res chain seq x y z
N MET A 1 -21.74 13.86 35.49
CA MET A 1 -23.06 13.18 35.51
C MET A 1 -22.94 11.93 34.65
N THR A 2 -23.12 10.74 35.23
CA THR A 2 -23.04 9.46 34.50
C THR A 2 -24.38 9.18 33.83
N SER A 3 -24.40 9.07 32.49
CA SER A 3 -25.63 8.84 31.75
C SER A 3 -26.16 7.42 32.01
N ASN A 4 -27.48 7.25 32.07
CA ASN A 4 -28.14 5.93 32.09
C ASN A 4 -28.17 5.27 30.70
N GLU A 5 -27.31 5.71 29.78
CA GLU A 5 -27.23 5.21 28.42
C GLU A 5 -26.58 3.81 28.40
N THR A 6 -27.09 2.93 27.55
CA THR A 6 -26.58 1.58 27.34
C THR A 6 -25.77 1.51 26.04
N GLY A 7 -24.52 1.06 26.16
CA GLY A 7 -23.66 0.76 25.02
C GLY A 7 -23.70 -0.72 24.65
N LEU A 8 -23.76 -1.01 23.36
CA LEU A 8 -23.61 -2.34 22.79
C LEU A 8 -22.34 -2.38 21.95
N ALA A 9 -21.42 -3.28 22.29
CA ALA A 9 -20.17 -3.49 21.59
C ALA A 9 -20.22 -4.81 20.81
N PHE A 10 -20.07 -4.73 19.50
CA PHE A 10 -19.96 -5.89 18.61
C PHE A 10 -18.51 -6.05 18.15
N SER A 11 -17.92 -7.16 18.59
CA SER A 11 -16.52 -7.49 18.35
C SER A 11 -16.18 -7.81 16.90
N GLY A 12 -14.88 -7.76 16.57
CA GLY A 12 -14.33 -8.37 15.37
C GLY A 12 -14.22 -9.89 15.46
N GLY A 13 -13.94 -10.55 14.33
CA GLY A 13 -13.95 -12.02 14.22
C GLY A 13 -14.55 -12.54 12.92
N GLY A 14 -14.74 -11.66 11.93
CA GLY A 14 -15.31 -11.97 10.63
C GLY A 14 -16.74 -12.48 10.72
N ILE A 15 -17.10 -13.42 9.84
CA ILE A 15 -18.47 -13.92 9.73
C ILE A 15 -18.98 -14.64 10.99
N ARG A 16 -18.08 -15.23 11.80
CA ARG A 16 -18.45 -15.89 13.07
C ARG A 16 -18.98 -14.88 14.08
N SER A 17 -18.25 -13.77 14.26
CA SER A 17 -18.72 -12.67 15.10
C SER A 17 -20.00 -12.05 14.54
N ALA A 18 -20.09 -11.86 13.22
CA ALA A 18 -21.32 -11.37 12.59
C ALA A 18 -22.53 -12.26 12.91
N ALA A 19 -22.38 -13.59 12.82
CA ALA A 19 -23.44 -14.54 13.16
C ALA A 19 -23.89 -14.39 14.63
N LEU A 20 -22.95 -14.38 15.57
CA LEU A 20 -23.25 -14.20 17.00
C LEU A 20 -23.91 -12.85 17.29
N CYS A 21 -23.32 -11.76 16.79
CA CYS A 21 -23.85 -10.40 16.95
C CYS A 21 -25.26 -10.28 16.37
N SER A 22 -25.54 -10.90 15.22
CA SER A 22 -26.88 -10.92 14.64
C SER A 22 -27.90 -11.65 15.51
N GLY A 23 -27.50 -12.76 16.14
CA GLY A 23 -28.35 -13.51 17.07
C GLY A 23 -28.69 -12.71 18.33
N VAL A 24 -27.68 -12.05 18.92
CA VAL A 24 -27.88 -11.17 20.08
C VAL A 24 -28.75 -9.98 19.71
N LEU A 25 -28.48 -9.33 18.57
CA LEU A 25 -29.30 -8.23 18.07
C LEU A 25 -30.76 -8.65 17.90
N ARG A 26 -31.01 -9.83 17.31
CA ARG A 26 -32.36 -10.37 17.14
C ARG A 26 -33.08 -10.52 18.49
N ARG A 27 -32.38 -10.97 19.53
CA ARG A 27 -32.97 -11.10 20.87
C ARG A 27 -33.26 -9.74 21.49
N LEU A 28 -32.32 -8.79 21.40
CA LEU A 28 -32.49 -7.44 21.92
C LEU A 28 -33.68 -6.71 21.26
N LEU A 29 -33.84 -6.87 19.94
CA LEU A 29 -34.98 -6.30 19.21
C LEU A 29 -36.31 -6.95 19.60
N LYS A 30 -36.35 -8.27 19.83
CA LYS A 30 -37.55 -8.97 20.31
C LYS A 30 -37.99 -8.50 21.69
N ASP A 31 -37.03 -8.20 22.56
CA ASP A 31 -37.28 -7.75 23.93
C ASP A 31 -37.45 -6.22 24.02
N ASN A 32 -37.44 -5.50 22.88
CA ASN A 32 -37.45 -4.03 22.80
C ASN A 32 -36.39 -3.39 23.72
N ALA A 33 -35.23 -4.03 23.84
CA ALA A 33 -34.16 -3.56 24.71
C ALA A 33 -33.58 -2.24 24.18
N LYS A 34 -33.55 -1.22 25.03
CA LYS A 34 -32.98 0.08 24.67
C LYS A 34 -31.45 0.01 24.57
N VAL A 35 -30.93 0.40 23.41
CA VAL A 35 -29.49 0.57 23.15
C VAL A 35 -29.28 1.97 22.62
N ASP A 36 -28.41 2.75 23.25
CA ASP A 36 -28.15 4.15 22.89
C ASP A 36 -26.92 4.28 21.98
N TYR A 37 -25.92 3.41 22.15
CA TYR A 37 -24.71 3.37 21.33
C TYR A 37 -24.45 1.97 20.79
N LEU A 38 -24.09 1.89 19.51
CA LEU A 38 -23.66 0.67 18.85
C LEU A 38 -22.23 0.86 18.34
N SER A 39 -21.28 0.26 19.05
CA SER A 39 -19.87 0.27 18.71
C SER A 39 -19.50 -1.04 18.03
N CYS A 40 -18.81 -0.97 16.89
CA CYS A 40 -18.52 -2.14 16.07
C CYS A 40 -17.07 -2.19 15.61
N VAL A 41 -16.56 -3.41 15.47
CA VAL A 41 -15.29 -3.75 14.81
C VAL A 41 -15.54 -4.89 13.82
N SER A 42 -14.96 -4.83 12.62
CA SER A 42 -14.90 -5.94 11.65
C SER A 42 -16.25 -6.67 11.46
N GLY A 43 -16.34 -7.95 11.84
CA GLY A 43 -17.55 -8.78 11.77
C GLY A 43 -18.77 -8.22 12.51
N GLY A 44 -18.55 -7.55 13.65
CA GLY A 44 -19.58 -6.78 14.34
C GLY A 44 -20.11 -5.64 13.48
N GLY A 45 -19.23 -5.01 12.69
CA GLY A 45 -19.58 -4.03 11.67
C GLY A 45 -20.49 -4.59 10.58
N TYR A 46 -20.30 -5.85 10.16
CA TYR A 46 -21.15 -6.48 9.14
C TYR A 46 -22.62 -6.53 9.59
N THR A 47 -22.85 -6.85 10.86
CA THR A 47 -24.20 -6.87 11.43
C THR A 47 -24.70 -5.46 11.70
N GLY A 48 -23.91 -4.65 12.41
CA GLY A 48 -24.35 -3.34 12.90
C GLY A 48 -24.64 -2.34 11.78
N THR A 49 -23.76 -2.23 10.80
CA THR A 49 -23.96 -1.29 9.68
C THR A 49 -25.07 -1.73 8.75
N SER A 50 -25.20 -3.03 8.46
CA SER A 50 -26.30 -3.58 7.67
C SER A 50 -27.64 -3.36 8.37
N PHE A 51 -27.73 -3.59 9.68
CA PHE A 51 -28.93 -3.30 10.46
C PHE A 51 -29.34 -1.83 10.35
N LEU A 52 -28.38 -0.90 10.50
CA LEU A 52 -28.65 0.54 10.41
C LEU A 52 -29.05 1.00 8.99
N ASP A 53 -28.49 0.37 7.96
CA ASP A 53 -28.91 0.59 6.57
C ASP A 53 -30.37 0.19 6.35
N TRP A 54 -30.75 -1.01 6.78
CA TRP A 54 -32.13 -1.50 6.72
C TRP A 54 -33.07 -0.63 7.55
N LYS A 55 -32.68 -0.29 8.78
CA LYS A 55 -33.44 0.58 9.67
C LYS A 55 -33.72 1.94 9.02
N LYS A 56 -32.71 2.61 8.46
CA LYS A 56 -32.90 3.91 7.77
C LYS A 56 -34.00 3.85 6.71
N ARG A 57 -34.08 2.74 5.98
CA ARG A 57 -34.90 2.57 4.78
C ARG A 57 -36.30 2.03 5.08
N LYS A 58 -36.44 1.15 6.07
CA LYS A 58 -37.66 0.39 6.35
C LYS A 58 -38.45 0.92 7.54
N GLU A 59 -37.79 1.52 8.54
CA GLU A 59 -38.42 1.97 9.80
C GLU A 59 -39.59 2.93 9.55
N LYS A 60 -39.44 3.87 8.61
CA LYS A 60 -40.48 4.87 8.30
C LYS A 60 -41.54 4.38 7.30
N LYS A 61 -41.29 3.27 6.60
CA LYS A 61 -42.15 2.76 5.52
C LYS A 61 -43.08 1.63 5.97
N THR A 62 -42.82 1.04 7.12
CA THR A 62 -43.52 -0.15 7.61
C THR A 62 -44.15 0.18 8.95
N GLU A 63 -45.45 -0.08 9.10
CA GLU A 63 -46.15 0.13 10.38
C GLU A 63 -45.70 -0.89 11.44
N ASP A 64 -45.32 -2.10 11.02
CA ASP A 64 -44.81 -3.15 11.91
C ASP A 64 -43.28 -3.31 11.79
N SER A 65 -42.57 -2.95 12.87
CA SER A 65 -41.12 -3.12 12.96
C SER A 65 -40.68 -4.59 12.94
N LYS A 66 -41.52 -5.52 13.42
CA LYS A 66 -41.19 -6.95 13.45
C LYS A 66 -41.05 -7.54 12.06
N GLN A 67 -41.88 -7.10 11.12
CA GLN A 67 -41.89 -7.62 9.75
C GLN A 67 -40.54 -7.37 9.06
N TRP A 68 -40.03 -6.14 9.09
CA TRP A 68 -38.76 -5.83 8.43
C TRP A 68 -37.56 -6.38 9.22
N HIS A 69 -37.64 -6.52 10.56
CA HIS A 69 -36.63 -7.22 11.34
C HIS A 69 -36.47 -8.68 10.86
N GLU A 70 -37.59 -9.39 10.67
CA GLU A 70 -37.57 -10.76 10.16
C GLU A 70 -37.00 -10.84 8.75
N GLU A 71 -37.40 -9.92 7.86
CA GLU A 71 -36.84 -9.79 6.50
C GLU A 71 -35.31 -9.59 6.53
N PHE A 72 -34.82 -8.70 7.41
CA PHE A 72 -33.39 -8.43 7.58
C PHE A 72 -32.62 -9.68 8.04
N PHE A 73 -33.08 -10.36 9.09
CA PHE A 73 -32.38 -11.54 9.63
C PHE A 73 -32.42 -12.72 8.66
N GLU A 74 -33.52 -12.89 7.93
CA GLU A 74 -33.64 -13.93 6.92
C GLU A 74 -32.73 -13.63 5.72
N ASN A 75 -32.64 -12.37 5.28
CA ASN A 75 -31.70 -11.97 4.23
C ASN A 75 -30.24 -12.24 4.63
N MET A 76 -29.85 -11.90 5.87
CA MET A 76 -28.53 -12.21 6.41
C MET A 76 -28.24 -13.72 6.40
N ARG A 77 -29.22 -14.54 6.81
CA ARG A 77 -29.07 -16.01 6.86
C ARG A 77 -28.93 -16.63 5.47
N GLN A 78 -29.82 -16.29 4.54
CA GLN A 78 -29.82 -16.81 3.16
C GLN A 78 -28.56 -16.41 2.36
N ARG A 79 -27.84 -15.38 2.81
CA ARG A 79 -26.64 -14.86 2.13
C ARG A 79 -25.37 -15.07 2.94
N ALA A 80 -25.39 -15.94 3.95
CA ALA A 80 -24.21 -16.29 4.74
C ALA A 80 -23.09 -16.94 3.89
N GLY A 81 -23.44 -17.59 2.78
CA GLY A 81 -22.51 -18.05 1.74
C GLY A 81 -21.96 -16.93 0.85
N TYR A 82 -21.60 -15.78 1.44
CA TYR A 82 -21.28 -14.56 0.70
C TYR A 82 -19.98 -14.62 -0.11
N PHE A 83 -19.09 -15.60 0.09
CA PHE A 83 -17.92 -15.82 -0.78
C PHE A 83 -18.21 -16.81 -1.89
N CYS A 84 -18.72 -18.00 -1.56
CA CYS A 84 -19.14 -19.01 -2.53
C CYS A 84 -20.47 -19.61 -2.08
N ASN A 85 -21.53 -19.40 -2.85
CA ASN A 85 -22.84 -19.98 -2.53
C ASN A 85 -23.00 -21.37 -3.17
N TRP A 86 -22.70 -22.42 -2.41
CA TRP A 86 -22.85 -23.81 -2.86
C TRP A 86 -24.25 -24.39 -2.73
N GLU A 87 -25.21 -23.67 -2.12
CA GLU A 87 -26.63 -24.04 -2.17
C GLU A 87 -27.17 -23.96 -3.61
N LYS A 88 -26.53 -23.13 -4.45
CA LYS A 88 -26.78 -23.02 -5.89
C LYS A 88 -25.52 -23.38 -6.65
N PRO A 89 -25.33 -24.65 -7.09
CA PRO A 89 -24.06 -25.13 -7.65
C PRO A 89 -23.49 -24.27 -8.77
N CYS A 90 -24.33 -23.79 -9.70
CA CYS A 90 -23.89 -22.92 -10.78
C CYS A 90 -23.33 -21.58 -10.28
N GLN A 91 -23.97 -20.99 -9.25
CA GLN A 91 -23.48 -19.75 -8.63
C GLN A 91 -22.20 -20.01 -7.84
N GLY A 92 -22.12 -21.13 -7.12
CA GLY A 92 -20.93 -21.56 -6.39
C GLY A 92 -19.72 -21.74 -7.29
N ILE A 93 -19.90 -22.35 -8.47
CA ILE A 93 -18.84 -22.48 -9.49
C ILE A 93 -18.40 -21.09 -9.98
N LEU A 94 -19.34 -20.21 -10.34
CA LEU A 94 -19.01 -18.87 -10.81
C LEU A 94 -18.29 -18.04 -9.74
N ASP A 95 -18.74 -18.11 -8.49
CA ASP A 95 -18.11 -17.45 -7.36
C ASP A 95 -16.68 -18.00 -7.11
N ALA A 96 -16.49 -19.32 -7.22
CA ALA A 96 -15.19 -19.96 -7.08
C ALA A 96 -14.23 -19.55 -8.21
N ILE A 97 -14.70 -19.47 -9.46
CA ILE A 97 -13.92 -18.97 -10.60
C ILE A 97 -13.53 -17.51 -10.36
N LEU A 98 -14.47 -16.67 -9.91
CA LEU A 98 -14.20 -15.25 -9.65
C LEU A 98 -13.16 -15.07 -8.54
N MET A 99 -13.27 -15.84 -7.45
CA MET A 99 -12.27 -15.86 -6.36
C MET A 99 -10.91 -16.35 -6.85
N PHE A 100 -10.87 -17.42 -7.64
CA PHE A 100 -9.63 -17.94 -8.22
C PHE A 100 -8.97 -16.91 -9.14
N LEU A 101 -9.75 -16.25 -10.01
CA LEU A 101 -9.24 -15.20 -10.89
C LEU A 101 -8.74 -13.99 -10.10
N LEU A 102 -9.43 -13.59 -9.02
CA LEU A 102 -8.98 -12.52 -8.15
C LEU A 102 -7.63 -12.86 -7.52
N VAL A 103 -7.51 -14.05 -6.92
CA VAL A 103 -6.25 -14.51 -6.33
C VAL A 103 -5.16 -14.61 -7.40
N LEU A 104 -5.42 -15.24 -8.54
CA LEU A 104 -4.47 -15.35 -9.65
C LEU A 104 -4.00 -13.97 -10.13
N THR A 105 -4.93 -13.01 -10.25
CA THR A 105 -4.63 -11.65 -10.69
C THR A 105 -3.70 -10.95 -9.71
N VAL A 106 -4.10 -10.88 -8.45
CA VAL A 106 -3.39 -10.14 -7.39
C VAL A 106 -2.05 -10.79 -7.04
N THR A 107 -2.00 -12.13 -7.00
CA THR A 107 -0.83 -12.88 -6.50
C THR A 107 0.19 -13.23 -7.57
N VAL A 108 -0.24 -13.51 -8.81
CA VAL A 108 0.64 -14.00 -9.89
C VAL A 108 0.75 -12.98 -11.01
N ILE A 109 -0.38 -12.59 -11.62
CA ILE A 109 -0.37 -11.76 -12.84
C ILE A 109 0.20 -10.37 -12.54
N GLU A 110 -0.34 -9.65 -11.57
CA GLU A 110 0.15 -8.32 -11.19
C GLU A 110 1.60 -8.37 -10.70
N LEU A 111 2.00 -9.43 -9.99
CA LEU A 111 3.38 -9.62 -9.52
C LEU A 111 4.36 -9.77 -10.70
N ILE A 112 4.02 -10.61 -11.68
CA ILE A 112 4.83 -10.82 -12.89
C ILE A 112 4.86 -9.55 -13.73
N ILE A 113 3.74 -8.84 -13.90
CA ILE A 113 3.69 -7.61 -14.68
C ILE A 113 4.53 -6.53 -13.99
N ILE A 114 4.33 -6.27 -12.70
CA ILE A 114 5.01 -5.19 -11.96
C ILE A 114 6.50 -5.47 -11.84
N ARG A 115 6.90 -6.68 -11.43
CA ARG A 115 8.33 -6.99 -11.24
C ARG A 115 9.00 -7.34 -12.56
N GLY A 116 8.38 -8.20 -13.37
CA GLY A 116 8.94 -8.63 -14.65
C GLY A 116 9.18 -7.49 -15.64
N SER A 117 8.41 -6.39 -15.58
CA SER A 117 8.65 -5.24 -16.46
C SER A 117 10.04 -4.61 -16.30
N TYR A 118 10.65 -4.71 -15.11
CA TYR A 118 12.01 -4.18 -14.88
C TYR A 118 13.13 -5.09 -15.41
N ALA A 119 12.82 -6.31 -15.84
CA ALA A 119 13.86 -7.27 -16.22
C ALA A 119 14.62 -6.85 -17.50
N PHE A 120 13.94 -6.38 -18.55
CA PHE A 120 14.59 -5.97 -19.80
C PHE A 120 15.45 -4.71 -19.66
N PRO A 121 14.97 -3.61 -19.03
CA PRO A 121 15.80 -2.43 -18.80
C PRO A 121 17.01 -2.74 -17.92
N LEU A 122 16.83 -3.60 -16.91
CA LEU A 122 17.95 -3.99 -16.06
C LEU A 122 18.95 -4.88 -16.79
N ALA A 123 18.48 -5.81 -17.65
CA ALA A 123 19.37 -6.58 -18.51
C ALA A 123 20.17 -5.72 -19.47
N PHE A 124 19.56 -4.65 -20.02
CA PHE A 124 20.27 -3.66 -20.82
C PHE A 124 21.37 -2.94 -20.01
N VAL A 125 21.06 -2.52 -18.78
CA VAL A 125 22.04 -1.85 -17.90
C VAL A 125 23.19 -2.79 -17.52
N ILE A 126 22.89 -4.03 -17.14
CA ILE A 126 23.91 -5.03 -16.78
C ILE A 126 24.79 -5.36 -17.99
N ASP A 127 24.21 -5.53 -19.17
CA ASP A 127 24.96 -5.74 -20.41
C ASP A 127 25.87 -4.55 -20.74
N TYR A 128 25.38 -3.33 -20.55
CA TYR A 128 26.17 -2.12 -20.79
C TYR A 128 27.35 -1.98 -19.83
N LEU A 129 27.13 -2.23 -18.53
CA LEU A 129 28.14 -2.04 -17.48
C LEU A 129 29.12 -3.21 -17.40
N PHE A 130 28.62 -4.45 -17.45
CA PHE A 130 29.37 -5.67 -17.18
C PHE A 130 29.44 -6.63 -18.37
N GLY A 131 28.61 -6.45 -19.41
CA GLY A 131 28.52 -7.41 -20.52
C GLY A 131 29.84 -7.65 -21.26
N LYS A 132 30.70 -6.62 -21.42
CA LYS A 132 32.05 -6.80 -21.97
C LYS A 132 32.91 -7.74 -21.14
N LEU A 133 32.85 -7.62 -19.81
CA LEU A 133 33.58 -8.47 -18.88
C LEU A 133 32.99 -9.89 -18.86
N LEU A 134 31.65 -10.00 -18.82
CA LEU A 134 30.94 -11.29 -18.79
C LEU A 134 31.14 -12.10 -20.09
N ARG A 135 31.24 -11.44 -21.25
CA ARG A 135 31.56 -12.06 -22.55
C ARG A 135 33.06 -12.26 -22.81
N ALA A 136 33.94 -11.69 -22.00
CA ALA A 136 35.38 -11.66 -22.30
C ALA A 136 35.99 -13.06 -22.48
N LYS A 137 35.46 -14.06 -21.75
CA LYS A 137 35.88 -15.47 -21.89
C LYS A 137 35.55 -16.04 -23.28
N VAL A 138 34.34 -15.82 -23.78
CA VAL A 138 33.89 -16.24 -25.12
C VAL A 138 34.73 -15.55 -26.20
N ASN A 139 35.04 -14.26 -26.00
CA ASN A 139 35.90 -13.52 -26.92
C ASN A 139 37.33 -14.09 -26.94
N CYS A 140 37.91 -14.48 -25.80
CA CYS A 140 39.23 -15.15 -25.77
C CYS A 140 39.23 -16.45 -26.58
N ASP A 141 38.15 -17.23 -26.51
CA ASP A 141 38.01 -18.47 -27.28
C ASP A 141 37.92 -18.20 -28.79
N HIS A 142 37.14 -17.19 -29.20
CA HIS A 142 37.05 -16.77 -30.59
C HIS A 142 38.41 -16.23 -31.10
N PHE A 143 39.06 -15.33 -30.35
CA PHE A 143 40.37 -14.80 -30.71
C PHE A 143 41.43 -15.90 -30.86
N ALA A 144 41.43 -16.91 -29.98
CA ALA A 144 42.33 -18.05 -30.09
C ALA A 144 42.05 -18.93 -31.32
N SER A 145 40.80 -18.97 -31.80
CA SER A 145 40.42 -19.68 -33.03
C SER A 145 40.75 -18.92 -34.31
N THR A 146 40.75 -17.58 -34.29
CA THR A 146 41.06 -16.74 -35.46
C THR A 146 42.50 -16.21 -35.53
N SER A 147 43.25 -16.20 -34.42
CA SER A 147 44.65 -15.76 -34.40
C SER A 147 45.62 -16.89 -34.78
N SER A 148 45.81 -17.05 -36.08
CA SER A 148 47.00 -17.65 -36.67
C SER A 148 47.27 -16.79 -37.91
N PRO A 149 48.10 -15.71 -37.86
CA PRO A 149 49.57 -15.84 -37.92
C PRO A 149 50.36 -14.56 -37.50
N SER A 150 50.70 -14.33 -36.22
CA SER A 150 51.56 -13.15 -35.90
C SER A 150 52.48 -13.23 -34.69
N ASN A 151 52.68 -14.41 -34.08
CA ASN A 151 53.75 -14.60 -33.10
C ASN A 151 54.30 -16.04 -33.16
N PRO A 152 55.55 -16.27 -33.62
CA PRO A 152 56.08 -17.63 -33.80
C PRO A 152 56.41 -18.38 -32.50
N ASN A 153 56.35 -17.72 -31.33
CA ASN A 153 56.79 -18.28 -30.04
C ASN A 153 55.68 -18.50 -28.99
N ALA A 154 54.41 -18.27 -29.32
CA ALA A 154 53.30 -18.57 -28.41
C ALA A 154 52.23 -19.36 -29.16
N THR A 155 51.96 -20.58 -28.71
CA THR A 155 50.88 -21.38 -29.31
C THR A 155 49.53 -20.71 -29.06
N ALA A 156 48.58 -20.82 -29.99
CA ALA A 156 47.22 -20.31 -29.82
C ALA A 156 46.58 -20.78 -28.51
N GLN A 157 46.97 -21.97 -28.03
CA GLN A 157 46.59 -22.55 -26.75
C GLN A 157 47.17 -21.81 -25.53
N GLU A 158 48.40 -21.32 -25.59
CA GLU A 158 49.00 -20.50 -24.53
C GLU A 158 48.38 -19.10 -24.45
N ILE A 159 48.13 -18.49 -25.60
CA ILE A 159 47.43 -17.19 -25.68
C ILE A 159 46.02 -17.32 -25.10
N ARG A 160 45.29 -18.38 -25.49
CA ARG A 160 43.97 -18.71 -24.93
C ARG A 160 44.02 -18.88 -23.42
N LYS A 161 44.93 -19.71 -22.92
CA LYS A 161 45.06 -20.02 -21.48
C LYS A 161 45.43 -18.78 -20.67
N ARG A 162 46.28 -17.91 -21.19
CA ARG A 162 46.67 -16.65 -20.55
C ARG A 162 45.52 -15.64 -20.51
N CYS A 163 44.82 -15.46 -21.63
CA CYS A 163 43.63 -14.59 -21.73
C CYS A 163 42.53 -15.06 -20.76
N GLN A 164 42.22 -16.36 -20.79
CA GLN A 164 41.19 -16.96 -19.95
C GLN A 164 41.56 -16.86 -18.46
N LYS A 165 42.82 -17.08 -18.07
CA LYS A 165 43.27 -16.95 -16.68
C LYS A 165 43.08 -15.53 -16.16
N THR A 166 43.44 -14.51 -16.95
CA THR A 166 43.26 -13.10 -16.59
C THR A 166 41.77 -12.75 -16.44
N VAL A 167 40.93 -13.14 -17.40
CA VAL A 167 39.49 -12.87 -17.37
C VAL A 167 38.82 -13.53 -16.17
N VAL A 168 39.11 -14.81 -15.91
CA VAL A 168 38.56 -15.55 -14.76
C VAL A 168 38.97 -14.88 -13.45
N PHE A 169 40.23 -14.43 -13.32
CA PHE A 169 40.68 -13.70 -12.14
C PHE A 169 39.92 -12.38 -11.95
N THR A 170 39.72 -11.60 -13.02
CA THR A 170 38.93 -10.35 -12.97
C THR A 170 37.47 -10.61 -12.57
N MET A 171 36.84 -11.68 -13.07
CA MET A 171 35.47 -12.04 -12.70
C MET A 171 35.36 -12.48 -11.23
N ILE A 172 36.27 -13.34 -10.77
CA ILE A 172 36.33 -13.75 -9.36
C ILE A 172 36.54 -12.54 -8.44
N SER A 173 37.43 -11.62 -8.84
CA SER A 173 37.66 -10.37 -8.11
C SER A 173 36.39 -9.52 -8.02
N LEU A 174 35.68 -9.31 -9.14
CA LEU A 174 34.40 -8.59 -9.14
C LEU A 174 33.38 -9.22 -8.16
N PHE A 175 33.15 -10.53 -8.27
CA PHE A 175 32.17 -11.22 -7.41
C PHE A 175 32.58 -11.16 -5.94
N SER A 176 33.87 -11.30 -5.65
CA SER A 176 34.40 -11.23 -4.29
C SER A 176 34.25 -9.84 -3.69
N VAL A 177 34.52 -8.77 -4.45
CA VAL A 177 34.32 -7.38 -3.99
C VAL A 177 32.85 -7.11 -3.71
N LEU A 178 31.94 -7.52 -4.59
CA LEU A 178 30.50 -7.34 -4.38
C LEU A 178 29.99 -8.12 -3.17
N LEU A 179 30.49 -9.34 -2.96
CA LEU A 179 30.17 -10.16 -1.78
C LEU A 179 30.68 -9.51 -0.48
N VAL A 180 31.91 -9.02 -0.48
CA VAL A 180 32.50 -8.33 0.69
C VAL A 180 31.71 -7.06 1.01
N LEU A 181 31.37 -6.24 0.02
CA LEU A 181 30.53 -5.04 0.22
C LEU A 181 29.15 -5.40 0.78
N PHE A 182 28.53 -6.46 0.27
CA PHE A 182 27.26 -6.96 0.81
C PHE A 182 27.39 -7.32 2.30
N VAL A 183 28.40 -8.12 2.67
CA VAL A 183 28.62 -8.57 4.06
C VAL A 183 28.95 -7.40 4.98
N ILE A 184 29.84 -6.49 4.58
CA ILE A 184 30.21 -5.31 5.37
C ILE A 184 28.97 -4.45 5.64
N PHE A 185 28.21 -4.11 4.61
CA PHE A 185 27.02 -3.29 4.78
C PHE A 185 25.91 -4.02 5.55
N PHE A 186 25.81 -5.35 5.42
CA PHE A 186 24.86 -6.15 6.20
C PHE A 186 25.22 -6.09 7.69
N ILE A 187 26.48 -6.33 8.05
CA ILE A 187 26.95 -6.26 9.45
C ILE A 187 26.73 -4.85 10.00
N LEU A 188 27.16 -3.81 9.27
CA LEU A 188 26.94 -2.41 9.67
C LEU A 188 25.46 -2.08 9.84
N SER A 189 24.57 -2.68 9.04
CA SER A 189 23.14 -2.49 9.20
C SER A 189 22.59 -3.09 10.49
N GLN A 190 23.24 -4.11 11.06
CA GLN A 190 22.82 -4.73 12.32
C GLN A 190 23.45 -4.05 13.55
N THR A 191 24.63 -3.44 13.41
CA THR A 191 25.38 -2.86 14.54
C THR A 191 25.07 -1.39 14.80
N LEU A 192 24.58 -0.65 13.81
CA LEU A 192 24.36 0.81 13.92
C LEU A 192 22.94 1.18 14.36
N SER A 193 22.79 2.41 14.87
CA SER A 193 21.50 2.97 15.30
C SER A 193 20.40 2.87 14.22
N ARG A 194 19.14 2.79 14.64
CA ARG A 194 17.96 2.52 13.78
C ARG A 194 17.91 3.39 12.52
N ARG A 195 18.33 4.66 12.59
CA ARG A 195 18.38 5.57 11.43
C ARG A 195 19.51 5.26 10.45
N LYS A 196 20.72 4.98 10.96
CA LYS A 196 21.89 4.64 10.12
C LYS A 196 21.74 3.24 9.52
N SER A 197 21.19 2.30 10.29
CA SER A 197 20.87 0.93 9.88
C SER A 197 20.10 0.88 8.55
N ARG A 198 19.11 1.77 8.35
CA ARG A 198 18.31 1.82 7.11
C ARG A 198 19.15 2.02 5.86
N TYR A 199 20.13 2.92 5.90
CA TYR A 199 20.98 3.21 4.75
C TYR A 199 21.94 2.06 4.44
N PHE A 200 22.59 1.52 5.47
CA PHE A 200 23.49 0.38 5.30
C PHE A 200 22.75 -0.87 4.80
N ARG A 201 21.51 -1.07 5.24
CA ARG A 201 20.65 -2.14 4.72
C ARG A 201 20.33 -1.95 3.24
N LEU A 202 20.01 -0.73 2.81
CA LEU A 202 19.78 -0.42 1.40
C LEU A 202 21.04 -0.71 0.55
N PHE A 203 22.21 -0.26 1.00
CA PHE A 203 23.47 -0.54 0.31
C PHE A 203 23.79 -2.03 0.26
N SER A 204 23.54 -2.76 1.35
CA SER A 204 23.66 -4.22 1.39
C SER A 204 22.77 -4.89 0.33
N LEU A 205 21.50 -4.51 0.25
CA LEU A 205 20.56 -5.04 -0.75
C LEU A 205 20.99 -4.73 -2.18
N ILE A 206 21.48 -3.52 -2.45
CA ILE A 206 21.99 -3.15 -3.79
C ILE A 206 23.20 -4.01 -4.17
N SER A 207 24.17 -4.17 -3.25
CA SER A 207 25.35 -5.01 -3.48
C SER A 207 24.97 -6.48 -3.72
N PHE A 208 24.04 -7.02 -2.93
CA PHE A 208 23.53 -8.38 -3.11
C PHE A 208 22.83 -8.57 -4.45
N LEU A 209 21.99 -7.60 -4.84
CA LEU A 209 21.29 -7.63 -6.12
C LEU A 209 22.28 -7.59 -7.28
N LEU A 210 23.28 -6.69 -7.22
CA LEU A 210 24.29 -6.57 -8.27
C LEU A 210 25.14 -7.83 -8.40
N LEU A 211 25.53 -8.44 -7.27
CA LEU A 211 26.19 -9.75 -7.24
C LEU A 211 25.32 -10.80 -7.91
N SER A 212 24.05 -10.92 -7.52
CA SER A 212 23.13 -11.93 -8.05
C SER A 212 22.90 -11.77 -9.55
N LEU A 213 22.69 -10.55 -10.03
CA LEU A 213 22.41 -10.24 -11.44
C LEU A 213 23.63 -10.38 -12.36
N THR A 214 24.85 -10.47 -11.80
CA THR A 214 26.07 -10.70 -12.59
C THR A 214 26.56 -12.14 -12.46
N PHE A 215 26.52 -12.71 -11.26
CA PHE A 215 26.97 -14.07 -10.98
C PHE A 215 26.01 -15.14 -11.54
N LEU A 216 24.69 -14.98 -11.38
CA LEU A 216 23.74 -16.01 -11.82
C LEU A 216 23.72 -16.19 -13.35
N PRO A 217 23.69 -15.14 -14.19
CA PRO A 217 23.80 -15.31 -15.65
C PRO A 217 25.11 -15.98 -16.07
N PHE A 218 26.21 -15.63 -15.40
CA PHE A 218 27.51 -16.28 -15.60
C PHE A 218 27.44 -17.77 -15.24
N ALA A 219 26.86 -18.12 -14.08
CA ALA A 219 26.72 -19.50 -13.66
C ALA A 219 25.79 -20.31 -14.58
N ILE A 220 24.74 -19.66 -15.11
CA ILE A 220 23.87 -20.26 -16.12
C ILE A 220 24.68 -20.62 -17.37
N HIS A 221 25.49 -19.70 -17.89
CA HIS A 221 26.31 -19.92 -19.08
C HIS A 221 27.35 -21.04 -18.88
N ASP A 222 28.14 -20.94 -17.81
CA ASP A 222 29.34 -21.76 -17.61
C ASP A 222 29.09 -23.12 -16.96
N PHE A 223 27.98 -23.31 -16.23
CA PHE A 223 27.70 -24.56 -15.53
C PHE A 223 26.32 -25.13 -15.89
N PHE A 224 25.28 -24.30 -15.85
CA PHE A 224 23.91 -24.81 -15.92
C PHE A 224 23.53 -25.30 -17.33
N ILE A 225 24.13 -24.72 -18.37
CA ILE A 225 23.84 -25.06 -19.78
C ILE A 225 24.60 -26.29 -20.27
N GLU A 226 25.59 -26.78 -19.54
CA GLU A 226 26.26 -28.05 -19.85
C GLU A 226 25.38 -29.26 -19.45
N ILE A 227 24.47 -29.06 -18.49
CA ILE A 227 23.55 -30.09 -17.97
C ILE A 227 22.45 -30.41 -19.01
N PRO A 228 21.93 -31.64 -19.16
CA PRO A 228 20.79 -31.91 -20.04
C PRO A 228 19.52 -31.10 -19.68
N LEU A 229 18.66 -30.80 -20.67
CA LEU A 229 17.46 -29.96 -20.47
C LEU A 229 16.49 -30.51 -19.40
N TRP A 230 16.26 -31.82 -19.37
CA TRP A 230 15.35 -32.46 -18.41
C TRP A 230 15.85 -32.28 -16.97
N SER A 231 17.15 -32.44 -16.74
CA SER A 231 17.78 -32.23 -15.43
C SER A 231 17.76 -30.76 -15.02
N ARG A 232 17.94 -29.81 -15.96
CA ARG A 232 17.76 -28.37 -15.67
C ARG A 232 16.34 -28.06 -15.22
N ALA A 233 15.34 -28.60 -15.92
CA ALA A 233 13.94 -28.40 -15.58
C ALA A 233 13.63 -28.94 -14.17
N ILE A 234 14.14 -30.13 -13.82
CA ILE A 234 13.99 -30.69 -12.47
C ILE A 234 14.63 -29.79 -11.41
N ILE A 235 15.86 -29.29 -11.63
CA ILE A 235 16.53 -28.40 -10.66
C ILE A 235 15.75 -27.11 -10.45
N VAL A 236 15.22 -26.51 -11.52
CA VAL A 236 14.40 -25.29 -11.42
C VAL A 236 13.08 -25.59 -10.69
N VAL A 237 12.40 -26.69 -11.02
CA VAL A 237 11.13 -27.08 -10.37
C VAL A 237 11.35 -27.35 -8.89
N ILE A 238 12.36 -28.15 -8.53
CA ILE A 238 12.72 -28.40 -7.13
C ILE A 238 13.07 -27.08 -6.44
N GLY A 239 13.87 -26.22 -7.07
CA GLY A 239 14.22 -24.90 -6.56
C GLY A 239 12.97 -24.08 -6.23
N VAL A 240 12.05 -23.94 -7.18
CA VAL A 240 10.77 -23.22 -7.00
C VAL A 240 9.92 -23.86 -5.89
N VAL A 241 9.76 -25.18 -5.89
CA VAL A 241 8.96 -25.91 -4.89
C VAL A 241 9.53 -25.74 -3.48
N LEU A 242 10.85 -25.75 -3.32
CA LEU A 242 11.51 -25.54 -2.03
C LEU A 242 11.19 -24.15 -1.44
N TRP A 243 10.99 -23.12 -2.26
CA TRP A 243 10.56 -21.80 -1.76
C TRP A 243 9.18 -21.85 -1.09
N PHE A 244 8.27 -22.72 -1.54
CA PHE A 244 6.92 -22.85 -0.98
C PHE A 244 6.85 -23.83 0.20
N LEU A 245 7.68 -24.88 0.17
CA LEU A 245 7.70 -25.95 1.19
C LEU A 245 8.49 -25.56 2.45
N LEU A 246 9.62 -24.85 2.31
CA LEU A 246 10.46 -24.50 3.46
C LEU A 246 9.91 -23.27 4.19
N PRO A 247 9.53 -23.38 5.48
CA PRO A 247 8.96 -22.25 6.23
C PRO A 247 9.86 -21.02 6.25
N LEU A 248 11.19 -21.23 6.33
CA LEU A 248 12.20 -20.17 6.33
C LEU A 248 12.29 -19.39 5.00
N LEU A 249 11.92 -20.03 3.88
CA LEU A 249 11.94 -19.42 2.54
C LEU A 249 10.56 -18.92 2.13
N ARG A 250 9.49 -19.42 2.74
CA ARG A 250 8.10 -19.06 2.42
C ARG A 250 7.85 -17.55 2.47
N ASP A 251 8.37 -16.88 3.48
CA ASP A 251 8.21 -15.42 3.61
C ASP A 251 9.08 -14.66 2.59
N LYS A 252 10.09 -15.30 2.00
CA LYS A 252 11.04 -14.73 1.02
C LYS A 252 10.77 -15.19 -0.43
N THR A 253 9.73 -16.00 -0.67
CA THR A 253 9.38 -16.62 -1.96
C THR A 253 9.40 -15.67 -3.16
N SER A 254 9.06 -14.40 -2.93
CA SER A 254 9.03 -13.41 -4.00
C SER A 254 10.37 -12.97 -4.56
N TYR A 255 11.44 -13.13 -3.78
CA TYR A 255 12.80 -13.00 -4.28
C TYR A 255 13.15 -14.16 -5.20
N GLY A 256 12.57 -15.34 -4.99
CA GLY A 256 12.69 -16.49 -5.89
C GLY A 256 12.29 -16.14 -7.33
N ILE A 257 11.15 -15.47 -7.54
CA ILE A 257 10.72 -15.04 -8.89
C ILE A 257 11.75 -14.12 -9.54
N LEU A 258 12.32 -13.16 -8.79
CA LEU A 258 13.38 -12.27 -9.29
C LEU A 258 14.66 -13.06 -9.64
N ILE A 259 15.07 -13.98 -8.76
CA ILE A 259 16.25 -14.83 -8.90
C ILE A 259 16.14 -15.80 -10.08
N TYR A 260 14.94 -16.26 -10.46
CA TYR A 260 14.77 -17.15 -11.60
C TYR A 260 14.47 -16.41 -12.90
N LEU A 261 13.69 -15.33 -12.88
CA LEU A 261 13.31 -14.64 -14.12
C LEU A 261 14.44 -13.73 -14.66
N TYR A 262 15.04 -12.92 -13.79
CA TYR A 262 15.96 -11.87 -14.24
C TYR A 262 17.26 -12.45 -14.78
N PRO A 263 17.91 -13.44 -14.13
CA PRO A 263 19.16 -13.99 -14.65
C PRO A 263 19.01 -14.63 -16.03
N TYR A 264 17.87 -15.24 -16.36
CA TYR A 264 17.64 -15.79 -17.70
C TYR A 264 17.47 -14.71 -18.77
N ILE A 265 16.81 -13.58 -18.46
CA ILE A 265 16.68 -12.45 -19.39
C ILE A 265 18.04 -11.74 -19.56
N ILE A 266 18.82 -11.60 -18.48
CA ILE A 266 20.18 -11.06 -18.54
C ILE A 266 21.07 -12.01 -19.34
N TYR A 267 21.01 -13.31 -19.07
CA TYR A 267 21.74 -14.33 -19.83
C TYR A 267 21.41 -14.25 -21.33
N TRP A 268 20.12 -14.12 -21.67
CA TRP A 268 19.66 -13.98 -23.05
C TRP A 268 20.30 -12.77 -23.76
N LYS A 269 20.36 -11.61 -23.09
CA LYS A 269 20.95 -10.38 -23.64
C LYS A 269 22.48 -10.38 -23.64
N VAL A 270 23.11 -10.80 -22.55
CA VAL A 270 24.57 -10.71 -22.37
C VAL A 270 25.29 -11.74 -23.22
N TYR A 271 24.80 -12.97 -23.29
CA TYR A 271 25.47 -14.04 -24.04
C TYR A 271 24.88 -14.27 -25.44
N GLU A 272 23.89 -13.47 -25.84
CA GLU A 272 23.22 -13.57 -27.15
C GLU A 272 22.74 -14.99 -27.46
N ALA A 273 22.27 -15.68 -26.43
CA ALA A 273 22.05 -17.11 -26.45
C ALA A 273 20.59 -17.49 -26.73
N LYS A 274 20.31 -18.80 -26.76
CA LYS A 274 18.95 -19.34 -26.91
C LYS A 274 18.35 -19.63 -25.54
N VAL A 275 17.17 -19.07 -25.26
CA VAL A 275 16.42 -19.31 -24.01
C VAL A 275 15.05 -19.88 -24.36
N VAL A 276 14.74 -21.08 -23.86
CA VAL A 276 13.42 -21.75 -24.04
C VAL A 276 12.95 -21.74 -25.50
N GLY A 277 13.82 -22.11 -26.44
CA GLY A 277 13.44 -22.15 -27.86
C GLY A 277 13.58 -20.82 -28.62
N VAL A 278 13.67 -19.68 -27.92
CA VAL A 278 13.75 -18.34 -28.53
C VAL A 278 15.20 -17.94 -28.75
N VAL A 279 15.56 -17.66 -30.01
CA VAL A 279 16.89 -17.17 -30.39
C VAL A 279 16.99 -15.67 -30.11
N TYR A 280 18.15 -15.23 -29.63
CA TYR A 280 18.40 -13.80 -29.42
C TYR A 280 18.41 -13.02 -30.75
N SER A 281 17.80 -11.85 -30.73
CA SER A 281 17.87 -10.86 -31.81
C SER A 281 17.70 -9.48 -31.19
N ASP A 282 18.55 -8.52 -31.54
CA ASP A 282 18.43 -7.14 -31.06
C ASP A 282 17.05 -6.54 -31.38
N GLY A 283 16.48 -6.86 -32.54
CA GLY A 283 15.15 -6.39 -32.91
C GLY A 283 14.04 -6.90 -31.99
N LEU A 284 14.10 -8.18 -31.59
CA LEU A 284 13.14 -8.75 -30.64
C LEU A 284 13.36 -8.24 -29.22
N PHE A 285 14.62 -8.18 -28.77
CA PHE A 285 14.96 -7.64 -27.44
C PHE A 285 14.51 -6.19 -27.29
N ASN A 286 14.78 -5.34 -28.29
CA ASN A 286 14.38 -3.93 -28.26
C ASN A 286 12.85 -3.77 -28.25
N LYS A 287 12.10 -4.57 -29.01
CA LYS A 287 10.62 -4.59 -28.94
C LYS A 287 10.12 -4.93 -27.53
N LEU A 288 10.72 -5.93 -26.89
CA LEU A 288 10.35 -6.32 -25.52
C LEU A 288 10.77 -5.28 -24.47
N LEU A 289 11.93 -4.65 -24.63
CA LEU A 289 12.38 -3.51 -23.81
C LEU A 289 11.41 -2.33 -23.89
N PHE A 290 10.91 -2.02 -25.09
CA PHE A 290 9.93 -0.95 -25.28
C PHE A 290 8.56 -1.31 -24.69
N ALA A 291 8.10 -2.54 -24.88
CA ALA A 291 6.88 -3.04 -24.24
C ALA A 291 6.99 -2.99 -22.71
N SER A 292 8.14 -3.37 -22.15
CA SER A 292 8.37 -3.33 -20.71
C SER A 292 8.43 -1.89 -20.18
N GLY A 293 9.02 -0.96 -20.94
CA GLY A 293 9.02 0.47 -20.63
C GLY A 293 7.60 1.07 -20.61
N PHE A 294 6.75 0.67 -21.55
CA PHE A 294 5.34 1.07 -21.56
C PHE A 294 4.59 0.53 -20.33
N ILE A 295 4.79 -0.75 -19.97
CA ILE A 295 4.19 -1.35 -18.76
C ILE A 295 4.65 -0.62 -17.50
N MET A 296 5.93 -0.29 -17.38
CA MET A 296 6.52 0.45 -16.25
C MET A 296 5.91 1.85 -16.05
N TRP A 297 5.36 2.44 -17.11
CA TRP A 297 4.63 3.69 -16.98
C TRP A 297 3.36 3.52 -16.14
N PHE A 298 2.70 2.37 -16.24
CA PHE A 298 1.48 2.04 -15.50
C PHE A 298 1.73 1.35 -14.16
N VAL A 299 2.96 0.89 -13.88
CA VAL A 299 3.30 0.14 -12.66
C VAL A 299 2.80 0.78 -11.36
N PRO A 300 2.94 2.09 -11.09
CA PRO A 300 2.43 2.67 -9.85
C PRO A 300 0.91 2.58 -9.70
N TYR A 301 0.17 2.61 -10.81
CA TYR A 301 -1.28 2.43 -10.79
C TYR A 301 -1.66 0.95 -10.57
N LEU A 302 -0.91 0.03 -11.18
CA LEU A 302 -1.06 -1.42 -10.95
C LEU A 302 -0.70 -1.80 -9.49
N ALA A 303 0.32 -1.17 -8.92
CA ALA A 303 0.69 -1.38 -7.53
C ALA A 303 -0.37 -0.85 -6.55
N GLN A 304 -1.03 0.26 -6.89
CA GLN A 304 -2.15 0.78 -6.13
C GLN A 304 -3.39 -0.11 -6.28
N SER A 305 -3.71 -0.56 -7.51
CA SER A 305 -4.85 -1.45 -7.75
C SER A 305 -4.74 -2.75 -6.97
N ARG A 306 -3.53 -3.31 -6.90
CA ARG A 306 -3.23 -4.50 -6.12
C ARG A 306 -3.67 -4.42 -4.66
N LYS A 307 -3.62 -3.23 -4.05
CA LYS A 307 -4.02 -3.00 -2.65
C LYS A 307 -5.51 -2.80 -2.50
N SER A 308 -6.11 -2.03 -3.41
CA SER A 308 -7.52 -1.68 -3.32
C SER A 308 -8.43 -2.79 -3.85
N LEU A 309 -7.97 -3.63 -4.76
CA LEU A 309 -8.81 -4.65 -5.42
C LEU A 309 -9.41 -5.65 -4.44
N SER A 310 -8.61 -6.18 -3.51
CA SER A 310 -9.06 -7.12 -2.48
C SER A 310 -10.06 -6.46 -1.52
N HIS A 311 -9.81 -5.21 -1.10
CA HIS A 311 -10.71 -4.45 -0.23
C HIS A 311 -12.04 -4.12 -0.91
N VAL A 312 -12.00 -3.59 -2.13
CA VAL A 312 -13.19 -3.23 -2.92
C VAL A 312 -14.02 -4.47 -3.23
N PHE A 313 -13.38 -5.59 -3.57
CA PHE A 313 -14.06 -6.86 -3.80
C PHE A 313 -14.77 -7.35 -2.54
N ASN A 314 -14.07 -7.37 -1.39
CA ASN A 314 -14.65 -7.80 -0.12
C ASN A 314 -15.82 -6.89 0.29
N ARG A 315 -15.64 -5.57 0.21
CA ARG A 315 -16.68 -4.56 0.45
C ARG A 315 -17.91 -4.82 -0.43
N TRP A 316 -17.70 -5.06 -1.73
CA TRP A 316 -18.79 -5.33 -2.66
C TRP A 316 -19.54 -6.63 -2.32
N ARG A 317 -18.84 -7.72 -1.99
CA ARG A 317 -19.48 -9.00 -1.59
C ARG A 317 -20.30 -8.83 -0.30
N LEU A 318 -19.75 -8.16 0.71
CA LEU A 318 -20.42 -7.91 1.98
C LEU A 318 -21.64 -6.99 1.82
N GLN A 319 -21.50 -5.90 1.05
CA GLN A 319 -22.61 -5.00 0.72
C GLN A 319 -23.70 -5.76 -0.03
N LYS A 320 -23.34 -6.61 -1.00
CA LYS A 320 -24.29 -7.46 -1.76
C LYS A 320 -24.99 -8.51 -0.89
N ALA A 321 -24.32 -8.98 0.15
CA ALA A 321 -24.85 -10.00 1.04
C ALA A 321 -25.80 -9.43 2.10
N PHE A 322 -25.40 -8.35 2.79
CA PHE A 322 -26.07 -7.97 4.04
C PHE A 322 -26.87 -6.66 3.95
N TYR A 323 -26.53 -5.76 3.02
CA TYR A 323 -27.22 -4.48 2.90
C TYR A 323 -28.52 -4.63 2.10
N SER A 324 -29.36 -3.60 2.19
CA SER A 324 -30.59 -3.49 1.41
C SER A 324 -30.29 -3.41 -0.10
N LYS A 325 -31.28 -3.74 -0.94
CA LYS A 325 -31.13 -3.74 -2.41
C LYS A 325 -30.86 -2.34 -2.96
N GLU A 326 -31.39 -1.32 -2.31
CA GLU A 326 -31.23 0.08 -2.65
C GLU A 326 -29.78 0.56 -2.41
N SER A 327 -29.11 -0.02 -1.41
CA SER A 327 -27.67 0.20 -1.19
C SER A 327 -26.81 -0.43 -2.29
N LEU A 328 -27.37 -1.26 -3.17
CA LEU A 328 -26.68 -1.88 -4.32
C LEU A 328 -26.93 -1.16 -5.64
N ALA A 329 -27.53 0.05 -5.63
CA ALA A 329 -27.73 0.87 -6.82
C ALA A 329 -26.49 0.80 -7.72
N THR A 330 -26.69 0.35 -8.95
CA THR A 330 -25.67 -0.17 -9.87
C THR A 330 -24.55 0.85 -10.07
N LYS A 331 -23.47 0.68 -9.30
CA LYS A 331 -22.18 1.30 -9.67
C LYS A 331 -21.80 0.73 -11.03
N GLY A 332 -21.74 1.57 -12.05
CA GLY A 332 -21.34 1.13 -13.40
C GLY A 332 -19.95 0.48 -13.35
N CYS A 333 -19.60 -0.38 -14.33
CA CYS A 333 -18.27 -0.98 -14.43
C CYS A 333 -17.13 0.05 -14.34
N LEU A 334 -17.38 1.26 -14.88
CA LEU A 334 -16.45 2.38 -14.81
C LEU A 334 -16.21 2.86 -13.37
N GLU A 335 -17.23 2.88 -12.51
CA GLU A 335 -17.09 3.27 -11.10
C GLU A 335 -16.35 2.22 -10.28
N ILE A 336 -16.57 0.93 -10.54
CA ILE A 336 -15.82 -0.16 -9.91
C ILE A 336 -14.34 -0.09 -10.35
N LEU A 337 -14.07 0.15 -11.64
CA LEU A 337 -12.72 0.33 -12.16
C LEU A 337 -12.03 1.57 -11.52
N HIS A 338 -12.79 2.63 -11.25
CA HIS A 338 -12.28 3.80 -10.54
C HIS A 338 -11.95 3.51 -9.07
N ASP A 339 -12.73 2.69 -8.39
CA ASP A 339 -12.48 2.29 -7.00
C ASP A 339 -11.24 1.38 -6.90
N ILE A 340 -10.97 0.61 -7.95
CA ILE A 340 -9.79 -0.28 -8.05
C ILE A 340 -8.53 0.51 -8.41
N VAL A 341 -8.54 1.31 -9.48
CA VAL A 341 -7.30 1.86 -10.06
C VAL A 341 -6.93 3.23 -9.48
N CYS A 342 -7.84 3.87 -8.70
CA CYS A 342 -7.99 5.32 -8.54
C CYS A 342 -6.81 6.18 -9.04
N PRO A 343 -6.71 6.41 -10.36
CA PRO A 343 -5.73 7.33 -10.89
C PRO A 343 -6.28 8.73 -10.59
N LEU A 344 -5.80 9.34 -9.51
CA LEU A 344 -5.70 10.77 -9.13
C LEU A 344 -6.68 11.82 -9.72
N TRP A 345 -7.02 11.77 -10.99
CA TRP A 345 -8.05 12.58 -11.62
C TRP A 345 -9.50 12.16 -11.29
N THR A 346 -9.74 10.88 -10.97
CA THR A 346 -11.11 10.32 -10.87
C THR A 346 -11.68 10.31 -9.45
N CYS A 347 -10.84 10.22 -8.41
CA CYS A 347 -11.27 10.42 -7.01
C CYS A 347 -11.82 11.85 -6.80
N LEU A 348 -11.27 12.84 -7.52
CA LEU A 348 -11.76 14.23 -7.57
C LEU A 348 -13.10 14.38 -8.33
N LYS A 349 -13.24 13.75 -9.51
CA LYS A 349 -14.49 13.75 -10.29
C LYS A 349 -15.63 13.00 -9.60
N ARG A 350 -15.36 11.88 -8.89
CA ARG A 350 -16.35 11.10 -8.12
C ARG A 350 -17.05 11.96 -7.07
N LYS A 351 -16.31 12.81 -6.36
CA LYS A 351 -16.89 13.65 -5.29
C LYS A 351 -17.52 14.95 -5.78
N GLN A 352 -17.12 15.48 -6.95
CA GLN A 352 -17.89 16.53 -7.63
C GLN A 352 -19.24 16.00 -8.13
N LYS A 353 -19.29 14.77 -8.67
CA LYS A 353 -20.53 14.13 -9.14
C LYS A 353 -21.42 13.62 -7.99
N GLN A 354 -20.84 13.17 -6.87
CA GLN A 354 -21.59 12.85 -5.65
C GLN A 354 -22.20 14.09 -4.96
N GLN A 355 -21.77 15.31 -5.34
CA GLN A 355 -22.35 16.56 -4.85
C GLN A 355 -23.52 17.03 -5.72
N SER A 356 -23.52 16.75 -7.02
CA SER A 356 -24.74 16.89 -7.85
C SER A 356 -25.82 15.84 -7.53
N LEU A 357 -25.46 14.78 -6.79
CA LEU A 357 -26.38 13.76 -6.23
C LEU A 357 -26.73 14.04 -4.75
N GLU A 358 -26.35 15.18 -4.16
CA GLU A 358 -26.88 15.58 -2.84
C GLU A 358 -28.38 15.90 -2.91
N ASP A 359 -28.92 16.14 -4.11
CA ASP A 359 -30.35 16.34 -4.39
C ASP A 359 -31.11 15.01 -4.59
N ASP A 360 -30.43 13.87 -4.76
CA ASP A 360 -31.08 12.57 -4.83
C ASP A 360 -31.42 12.08 -3.41
N PRO A 361 -32.67 11.64 -3.16
CA PRO A 361 -33.08 11.19 -1.85
C PRO A 361 -32.19 10.02 -1.39
N ALA A 362 -31.75 10.05 -0.13
CA ALA A 362 -30.93 8.99 0.50
C ALA A 362 -31.52 7.57 0.37
N ASN A 363 -32.79 7.48 -0.03
CA ASN A 363 -33.52 6.26 -0.32
C ASN A 363 -33.03 5.52 -1.58
N GLU A 364 -32.32 6.16 -2.51
CA GLU A 364 -31.96 5.58 -3.82
C GLU A 364 -30.45 5.40 -4.04
N ARG A 365 -29.61 5.81 -3.07
CA ARG A 365 -28.14 5.71 -3.15
C ARG A 365 -27.53 4.91 -2.00
N SER A 366 -26.26 4.54 -2.14
CA SER A 366 -25.41 4.04 -1.03
C SER A 366 -25.38 5.06 0.11
N LEU A 367 -25.59 4.59 1.35
CA LEU A 367 -25.57 5.45 2.54
C LEU A 367 -24.15 5.87 2.91
N LYS A 368 -24.03 7.11 3.39
CA LYS A 368 -22.83 7.68 4.03
C LYS A 368 -22.97 7.65 5.54
N LEU A 369 -21.87 7.72 6.29
CA LEU A 369 -21.93 7.76 7.76
C LEU A 369 -22.82 8.91 8.27
N ALA A 370 -22.76 10.09 7.62
CA ALA A 370 -23.58 11.24 7.99
C ALA A 370 -25.10 11.02 7.81
N ASP A 371 -25.53 10.08 6.96
CA ASP A 371 -26.96 9.80 6.73
C ASP A 371 -27.62 9.12 7.96
N LEU A 372 -26.80 8.61 8.89
CA LEU A 372 -27.22 7.93 10.12
C LEU A 372 -27.32 8.86 11.35
N ARG A 373 -27.15 10.17 11.21
CA ARG A 373 -27.14 11.11 12.36
C ARG A 373 -28.40 11.07 13.22
N ASP A 374 -29.55 10.88 12.57
CA ASP A 374 -30.87 10.91 13.22
C ASP A 374 -31.38 9.50 13.60
N LEU A 375 -30.50 8.49 13.61
CA LEU A 375 -30.83 7.12 13.96
C LEU A 375 -30.31 6.74 15.34
N GLU A 376 -31.14 6.01 16.08
CA GLU A 376 -30.74 5.28 17.29
C GLU A 376 -30.63 3.78 16.98
N PRO A 377 -29.61 3.06 17.51
CA PRO A 377 -28.50 3.57 18.34
C PRO A 377 -27.47 4.39 17.54
N LYS A 378 -26.73 5.27 18.24
CA LYS A 378 -25.62 6.03 17.66
C LYS A 378 -24.47 5.10 17.29
N TYR A 379 -24.14 5.05 16.00
CA TYR A 379 -23.11 4.16 15.47
C TYR A 379 -21.69 4.67 15.73
N ILE A 380 -20.78 3.74 16.04
CA ILE A 380 -19.34 3.99 16.16
C ILE A 380 -18.59 2.84 15.47
N SER A 381 -17.80 3.16 14.45
CA SER A 381 -16.88 2.23 13.78
C SER A 381 -15.48 2.41 14.36
N ASN A 382 -14.83 1.32 14.74
CA ASN A 382 -13.45 1.35 15.25
C ASN A 382 -12.48 0.74 14.23
N MET A 383 -11.31 1.36 14.10
CA MET A 383 -10.21 0.94 13.21
C MET A 383 -8.91 1.57 13.71
N THR A 384 -7.77 1.25 13.10
CA THR A 384 -6.48 1.87 13.45
C THR A 384 -5.84 2.60 12.28
N ILE A 385 -4.99 3.57 12.61
CA ILE A 385 -4.14 4.30 11.67
C ILE A 385 -2.72 3.76 11.77
N HIS A 386 -2.20 3.30 10.63
CA HIS A 386 -0.84 2.78 10.51
C HIS A 386 0.19 3.85 10.20
N SER A 387 1.43 3.59 10.63
CA SER A 387 2.63 4.34 10.19
C SER A 387 2.55 5.85 10.49
N TRP A 388 1.93 6.23 11.61
CA TRP A 388 1.89 7.60 12.12
C TRP A 388 2.32 7.63 13.59
N LYS A 389 3.40 8.37 13.90
CA LYS A 389 3.94 8.55 15.26
C LYS A 389 4.07 10.02 15.60
N LYS A 390 3.94 10.37 16.89
CA LYS A 390 4.18 11.74 17.37
C LYS A 390 5.67 12.06 17.41
N GLU A 391 6.46 11.10 17.91
CA GLU A 391 7.91 11.22 18.11
C GLU A 391 8.64 10.00 17.56
N GLU A 392 9.93 10.15 17.21
CA GLU A 392 10.70 9.12 16.50
C GLU A 392 10.98 7.87 17.37
N ASP A 393 10.94 8.01 18.69
CA ASP A 393 11.24 6.98 19.69
C ASP A 393 10.01 6.48 20.47
N SER A 394 8.77 6.87 20.10
CA SER A 394 7.58 6.40 20.79
C SER A 394 7.31 4.91 20.51
N ASP A 395 7.22 4.10 21.57
CA ASP A 395 6.95 2.66 21.53
C ASP A 395 5.47 2.31 21.24
N SER A 396 4.58 3.31 21.12
CA SER A 396 3.16 3.07 20.86
C SER A 396 2.89 2.68 19.41
N ASP A 397 2.57 1.40 19.23
CA ASP A 397 1.98 0.84 18.01
C ASP A 397 0.53 1.34 17.84
N ASP A 398 0.25 1.82 16.61
CA ASP A 398 -1.03 2.16 15.99
C ASP A 398 -2.06 3.03 16.79
N ASP A 399 -2.34 4.23 16.26
CA ASP A 399 -3.38 5.12 16.80
C ASP A 399 -4.79 4.57 16.50
N LEU A 400 -5.68 4.54 17.50
CA LEU A 400 -7.08 4.13 17.31
C LEU A 400 -7.87 5.28 16.67
N LEU A 401 -8.63 4.96 15.61
CA LEU A 401 -9.52 5.88 14.92
C LEU A 401 -10.97 5.42 15.07
N THR A 402 -11.81 6.32 15.55
CA THR A 402 -13.25 6.07 15.65
C THR A 402 -14.02 6.97 14.71
N MET A 403 -14.96 6.36 13.97
CA MET A 403 -15.83 7.06 13.02
C MET A 403 -17.27 6.94 13.46
N SER A 404 -17.95 8.07 13.63
CA SER A 404 -19.37 8.15 13.94
C SER A 404 -20.10 9.05 12.92
N PRO A 405 -21.45 9.04 12.89
CA PRO A 405 -22.23 9.91 12.00
C PRO A 405 -21.97 11.43 12.20
N THR A 406 -21.47 11.82 13.37
CA THR A 406 -21.24 13.21 13.76
C THR A 406 -19.78 13.60 13.76
N THR A 407 -18.90 12.76 14.30
CA THR A 407 -17.48 13.05 14.50
C THR A 407 -16.57 11.89 14.08
N ILE A 408 -15.36 12.22 13.61
CA ILE A 408 -14.26 11.29 13.39
C ILE A 408 -13.12 11.71 14.32
N GLU A 409 -12.66 10.79 15.14
CA GLU A 409 -11.76 11.07 16.25
C GLU A 409 -10.55 10.15 16.20
N CYS A 410 -9.35 10.72 16.38
CA CYS A 410 -8.13 9.97 16.56
C CYS A 410 -7.77 9.94 18.05
N TRP A 411 -7.40 8.77 18.52
CA TRP A 411 -7.17 8.45 19.91
C TRP A 411 -5.69 8.11 20.03
N LYS A 412 -4.96 8.98 20.73
CA LYS A 412 -3.52 8.85 20.94
C LYS A 412 -3.22 8.52 22.40
N LYS A 413 -2.15 7.78 22.64
CA LYS A 413 -1.55 7.61 23.97
C LYS A 413 -0.63 8.81 24.25
N GLU A 414 -0.77 9.46 25.40
CA GLU A 414 0.27 10.34 25.96
C GLU A 414 0.98 9.58 27.07
N GLU A 415 2.32 9.53 26.99
CA GLU A 415 3.19 9.17 28.11
C GLU A 415 3.60 10.50 28.75
N ASP A 416 3.15 10.75 29.98
CA ASP A 416 3.60 11.90 30.77
C ASP A 416 5.00 11.58 31.31
N SER A 417 6.00 12.39 30.94
CA SER A 417 7.40 12.19 31.34
C SER A 417 7.75 12.71 32.74
N ASP A 418 6.77 13.23 33.50
CA ASP A 418 7.01 14.03 34.72
C ASP A 418 6.21 13.59 35.97
N SER A 419 5.63 12.38 36.00
CA SER A 419 4.98 11.85 37.21
C SER A 419 5.40 10.42 37.54
N ASP A 420 5.85 10.18 38.77
CA ASP A 420 6.17 8.85 39.34
C ASP A 420 4.94 7.92 39.48
N ASP A 421 3.75 8.36 39.06
CA ASP A 421 2.56 7.53 38.91
C ASP A 421 2.40 7.17 37.42
N ASP A 422 2.39 5.87 37.12
CA ASP A 422 2.12 5.24 35.81
C ASP A 422 0.67 5.49 35.33
N LEU A 423 0.20 6.75 35.34
CA LEU A 423 -1.14 7.13 34.89
C LEU A 423 -1.09 7.66 33.45
N LEU A 424 -1.30 6.75 32.49
CA LEU A 424 -1.41 7.06 31.07
C LEU A 424 -2.62 7.98 30.82
N THR A 425 -2.46 9.07 30.08
CA THR A 425 -3.56 9.94 29.66
C THR A 425 -3.80 9.84 28.15
N MET A 426 -5.04 9.59 27.71
CA MET A 426 -5.40 9.57 26.28
C MET A 426 -5.90 10.93 25.79
N SER A 427 -5.05 11.71 25.12
CA SER A 427 -5.45 12.98 24.49
C SER A 427 -6.28 12.79 23.22
N ARG A 428 -7.35 13.59 23.11
CA ARG A 428 -8.33 13.54 22.01
C ARG A 428 -7.94 14.57 20.96
N THR A 429 -7.23 14.13 19.92
CA THR A 429 -7.06 14.99 18.74
C THR A 429 -8.28 14.79 17.84
N THR A 430 -9.23 15.73 17.93
CA THR A 430 -10.26 15.79 16.89
C THR A 430 -9.54 16.14 15.60
N ILE A 431 -9.70 15.34 14.54
CA ILE A 431 -9.30 15.73 13.19
C ILE A 431 -10.29 16.81 12.74
N LYS A 432 -10.26 17.99 13.37
CA LYS A 432 -11.08 19.13 12.97
C LYS A 432 -10.63 19.55 11.57
N ASP A 433 -11.63 19.77 10.71
CA ASP A 433 -11.49 20.38 9.38
C ASP A 433 -10.75 19.60 8.29
N LYS A 434 -10.53 18.28 8.45
CA LYS A 434 -9.83 17.48 7.41
C LYS A 434 -10.63 16.30 6.85
N LEU A 435 -11.21 15.43 7.71
CA LEU A 435 -12.03 14.27 7.31
C LEU A 435 -13.41 14.31 7.99
N ARG A 436 -14.51 14.16 7.23
CA ARG A 436 -15.88 14.30 7.75
C ARG A 436 -16.72 13.04 7.53
N PRO A 437 -17.72 12.75 8.38
CA PRO A 437 -18.62 11.60 8.18
C PRO A 437 -19.37 11.59 6.83
N ARG A 438 -19.59 12.76 6.21
CA ARG A 438 -20.20 12.87 4.87
C ARG A 438 -19.30 12.39 3.73
N ASP A 439 -18.01 12.23 4.02
CA ASP A 439 -17.00 11.86 3.04
C ASP A 439 -16.77 10.35 2.94
N ILE A 440 -17.45 9.55 3.78
CA ILE A 440 -17.23 8.12 3.98
C ILE A 440 -18.55 7.35 3.75
N GLU A 441 -18.53 6.40 2.82
CA GLU A 441 -19.65 5.47 2.61
C GLU A 441 -19.75 4.49 3.79
N LEU A 442 -20.97 4.14 4.20
CA LEU A 442 -21.22 3.25 5.33
C LEU A 442 -20.57 1.87 5.12
N SER A 443 -20.65 1.33 3.88
CA SER A 443 -20.00 0.07 3.52
C SER A 443 -18.46 0.16 3.50
N ASP A 444 -17.91 1.36 3.33
CA ASP A 444 -16.46 1.60 3.35
C ASP A 444 -15.92 1.60 4.79
N ALA A 445 -16.66 2.22 5.71
CA ALA A 445 -16.35 2.16 7.15
C ALA A 445 -16.37 0.72 7.67
N MET A 446 -17.38 -0.06 7.27
CA MET A 446 -17.48 -1.50 7.58
C MET A 446 -16.29 -2.28 7.02
N ALA A 447 -16.02 -2.18 5.71
CA ALA A 447 -14.97 -2.98 5.07
C ALA A 447 -13.57 -2.62 5.59
N THR A 448 -13.32 -1.33 5.86
CA THR A 448 -12.04 -0.85 6.41
C THR A 448 -11.84 -1.31 7.85
N SER A 449 -12.89 -1.35 8.67
CA SER A 449 -12.84 -1.93 10.02
C SER A 449 -12.58 -3.45 10.02
N ALA A 450 -12.78 -4.13 8.88
CA ALA A 450 -12.50 -5.55 8.69
C ALA A 450 -11.22 -5.83 7.87
N ALA A 451 -10.46 -4.78 7.53
CA ALA A 451 -9.30 -4.89 6.65
C ALA A 451 -8.08 -5.38 7.42
N ALA A 452 -7.67 -6.62 7.18
CA ALA A 452 -6.41 -7.14 7.71
C ALA A 452 -5.21 -6.62 6.88
N ILE A 453 -4.21 -6.02 7.54
CA ILE A 453 -2.93 -5.63 6.94
C ILE A 453 -1.81 -6.39 7.64
N SER A 454 -0.89 -7.01 6.90
CA SER A 454 0.10 -7.88 7.53
C SER A 454 1.29 -7.18 8.21
N ARG A 455 1.20 -5.87 8.42
CA ARG A 455 2.24 -5.01 9.05
C ARG A 455 2.27 -5.06 10.59
N TYR A 456 1.52 -5.95 11.23
CA TYR A 456 1.39 -6.04 12.69
C TYR A 456 2.65 -6.44 13.47
N ASP A 457 3.80 -6.69 12.82
CA ASP A 457 5.06 -6.99 13.49
C ASP A 457 6.15 -5.98 13.10
N ASN A 458 6.74 -5.35 14.11
CA ASN A 458 7.90 -4.45 14.03
C ASN A 458 9.20 -5.12 13.51
N ASN A 459 9.15 -6.40 13.15
CA ASN A 459 10.26 -7.09 12.52
C ASN A 459 10.36 -6.69 11.04
N PHE A 460 11.16 -5.66 10.84
CA PHE A 460 11.69 -5.10 9.60
C PHE A 460 12.37 -6.11 8.64
N GLU A 461 12.23 -7.43 8.84
CA GLU A 461 13.09 -8.42 8.21
C GLU A 461 12.49 -9.12 7.00
N VAL A 462 11.17 -9.17 6.81
CA VAL A 462 10.62 -9.83 5.62
C VAL A 462 9.29 -9.20 5.23
N LEU A 463 9.19 -8.71 3.99
CA LEU A 463 7.90 -8.40 3.35
C LEU A 463 7.10 -9.71 3.41
N ARG A 464 6.06 -9.82 4.26
CA ARG A 464 5.35 -11.09 4.42
C ARG A 464 4.81 -11.56 3.07
N LEU A 465 4.70 -12.88 2.88
CA LEU A 465 4.16 -13.45 1.65
C LEU A 465 2.81 -12.82 1.29
N SER A 466 1.94 -12.53 2.26
CA SER A 466 0.68 -11.79 2.07
C SER A 466 0.86 -10.38 1.49
N THR A 467 1.81 -9.59 2.00
CA THR A 467 2.15 -8.26 1.46
C THR A 467 2.69 -8.37 0.03
N ILE A 468 3.55 -9.36 -0.24
CA ILE A 468 4.13 -9.55 -1.56
C ILE A 468 3.16 -10.16 -2.57
N LEU A 469 2.22 -10.98 -2.11
CA LEU A 469 1.16 -11.54 -2.92
C LEU A 469 -0.01 -10.55 -3.06
N GLY A 470 -0.07 -9.46 -2.29
CA GLY A 470 -1.07 -8.40 -2.45
C GLY A 470 -2.41 -8.71 -1.78
N LEU A 471 -2.38 -9.64 -0.83
CA LEU A 471 -3.56 -10.11 -0.12
C LEU A 471 -3.96 -9.17 1.03
N GLU A 472 -3.30 -8.01 1.16
CA GLU A 472 -3.65 -7.00 2.16
C GLU A 472 -4.93 -6.28 1.76
N MET A 473 -5.80 -6.01 2.74
CA MET A 473 -7.10 -5.37 2.50
C MET A 473 -7.14 -3.91 3.00
N GLY A 474 -5.99 -3.29 3.27
CA GLY A 474 -5.91 -1.94 3.82
C GLY A 474 -6.57 -0.87 2.94
N ALA A 475 -7.19 0.13 3.58
CA ALA A 475 -7.80 1.26 2.88
C ALA A 475 -6.93 2.52 3.05
N THR A 476 -6.69 3.24 1.96
CA THR A 476 -6.03 4.55 2.00
C THR A 476 -7.06 5.67 2.00
N VAL A 477 -7.06 6.50 3.04
CA VAL A 477 -7.96 7.65 3.16
C VAL A 477 -7.16 8.94 3.16
N ILE A 478 -7.57 9.88 2.32
CA ILE A 478 -7.00 11.22 2.29
C ILE A 478 -7.42 11.96 3.55
N SER A 479 -6.46 12.47 4.31
CA SER A 479 -6.75 13.12 5.59
C SER A 479 -7.45 14.47 5.43
N ASN A 480 -7.05 15.31 4.46
CA ASN A 480 -7.65 16.64 4.22
C ASN A 480 -8.21 16.77 2.80
N PHE A 481 -9.48 16.41 2.63
CA PHE A 481 -10.13 16.48 1.32
C PHE A 481 -10.42 17.91 0.87
N GLU A 482 -10.72 18.82 1.81
CA GLU A 482 -11.11 20.19 1.48
C GLU A 482 -9.94 21.02 0.96
N ALA A 483 -8.75 20.79 1.50
CA ALA A 483 -7.53 21.40 1.00
C ALA A 483 -7.27 21.01 -0.46
N ILE A 484 -7.42 19.73 -0.81
CA ILE A 484 -7.26 19.26 -2.20
C ILE A 484 -8.32 19.87 -3.12
N LYS A 485 -9.57 20.04 -2.63
CA LYS A 485 -10.63 20.67 -3.42
C LYS A 485 -10.30 22.12 -3.78
N LYS A 486 -9.67 22.85 -2.85
CA LYS A 486 -9.25 24.25 -3.01
C LYS A 486 -7.94 24.42 -3.79
N GLU A 487 -7.28 23.33 -4.19
CA GLU A 487 -6.06 23.39 -5.01
C GLU A 487 -6.32 24.00 -6.40
N GLY A 488 -5.39 24.87 -6.83
CA GLY A 488 -5.39 25.43 -8.16
C GLY A 488 -5.20 24.37 -9.25
N TRP A 489 -5.72 24.65 -10.45
CA TRP A 489 -5.68 23.72 -11.60
C TRP A 489 -4.26 23.25 -11.96
N LEU A 490 -3.25 24.12 -11.79
CA LEU A 490 -1.85 23.80 -12.05
C LEU A 490 -1.33 22.65 -11.16
N MET A 491 -1.74 22.64 -9.88
CA MET A 491 -1.34 21.61 -8.91
C MET A 491 -1.98 20.25 -9.24
N LYS A 492 -3.15 20.27 -9.88
CA LYS A 492 -3.82 19.06 -10.40
C LYS A 492 -3.15 18.50 -11.66
N LEU A 493 -2.44 19.34 -12.43
CA LEU A 493 -1.70 18.93 -13.63
C LEU A 493 -0.28 18.44 -13.33
N LEU A 494 0.36 18.97 -12.30
CA LEU A 494 1.72 18.61 -11.89
C LEU A 494 1.96 17.08 -11.77
N PRO A 495 1.10 16.28 -11.11
CA PRO A 495 1.29 14.83 -11.05
C PRO A 495 1.15 14.12 -12.40
N ILE A 496 0.34 14.64 -13.31
CA ILE A 496 0.26 14.13 -14.69
C ILE A 496 1.56 14.43 -15.42
N LEU A 497 2.08 15.66 -15.28
CA LEU A 497 3.34 16.05 -15.88
C LEU A 497 4.51 15.20 -15.36
N ILE A 498 4.56 14.94 -14.04
CA ILE A 498 5.58 14.08 -13.43
C ILE A 498 5.47 12.64 -13.95
N ASN A 499 4.25 12.08 -14.06
CA ASN A 499 4.06 10.75 -14.61
C ASN A 499 4.45 10.67 -16.09
N ILE A 500 4.10 11.68 -16.89
CA ILE A 500 4.53 11.78 -18.30
C ILE A 500 6.06 11.85 -18.35
N LEU A 501 6.68 12.77 -17.61
CA LEU A 501 8.13 12.94 -17.57
C LEU A 501 8.87 11.68 -17.14
N ARG A 502 8.29 10.90 -16.21
CA ARG A 502 8.85 9.61 -15.76
C ARG A 502 8.84 8.55 -16.86
N GLY A 503 7.75 8.43 -17.62
CA GLY A 503 7.59 7.41 -18.66
C GLY A 503 8.18 7.80 -20.02
N LEU A 504 8.27 9.10 -20.31
CA LEU A 504 8.70 9.65 -21.59
C LEU A 504 10.03 9.09 -22.10
N PRO A 505 11.09 8.92 -21.27
CA PRO A 505 12.38 8.41 -21.75
C PRO A 505 12.32 7.00 -22.32
N LEU A 506 11.38 6.15 -21.94
CA LEU A 506 11.26 4.78 -22.49
C LEU A 506 10.23 4.67 -23.62
N ILE A 507 9.31 5.64 -23.74
CA ILE A 507 8.22 5.65 -24.73
C ILE A 507 8.60 6.43 -25.99
N ALA A 508 9.34 7.53 -25.85
CA ALA A 508 9.78 8.34 -26.98
C ALA A 508 10.93 7.67 -27.76
N VAL A 509 11.72 6.82 -27.09
CA VAL A 509 12.84 6.08 -27.70
C VAL A 509 12.42 5.21 -28.87
N PRO A 510 11.36 4.37 -28.79
CA PRO A 510 10.93 3.57 -29.93
C PRO A 510 10.71 4.41 -31.21
N ALA A 511 10.09 5.60 -31.09
CA ALA A 511 9.84 6.48 -32.24
C ALA A 511 11.14 6.99 -32.87
N VAL A 512 12.13 7.37 -32.05
CA VAL A 512 13.45 7.82 -32.53
C VAL A 512 14.25 6.65 -33.12
N TYR A 513 14.22 5.50 -32.46
CA TYR A 513 14.92 4.29 -32.88
C TYR A 513 14.43 3.79 -34.24
N TYR A 514 13.12 3.66 -34.44
CA TYR A 514 12.56 3.21 -35.73
C TYR A 514 12.62 4.29 -36.82
N GLY A 515 12.65 5.57 -36.46
CA GLY A 515 12.74 6.67 -37.43
C GLY A 515 14.15 6.99 -37.91
N ARG A 516 15.17 6.86 -37.05
CA ARG A 516 16.57 7.24 -37.35
C ARG A 516 17.58 6.10 -37.24
N GLY A 517 17.18 4.93 -36.72
CA GLY A 517 18.09 3.80 -36.49
C GLY A 517 19.10 4.02 -35.36
N ASP A 518 18.93 5.06 -34.54
CA ASP A 518 19.94 5.48 -33.56
C ASP A 518 19.88 4.64 -32.28
N VAL A 519 20.85 3.73 -32.10
CA VAL A 519 21.02 2.91 -30.89
C VAL A 519 21.39 3.77 -29.67
N TRP A 520 21.97 4.95 -29.87
CA TRP A 520 22.33 5.86 -28.79
C TRP A 520 21.09 6.40 -28.06
N SER A 521 19.98 6.57 -28.78
CA SER A 521 18.68 6.94 -28.21
C SER A 521 18.20 5.96 -27.13
N ILE A 522 18.40 4.65 -27.33
CA ILE A 522 18.03 3.62 -26.35
C ILE A 522 18.85 3.77 -25.07
N LYS A 523 20.17 3.98 -25.22
CA LYS A 523 21.07 4.20 -24.07
C LYS A 523 20.61 5.42 -23.28
N ALA A 524 20.45 6.56 -23.94
CA ALA A 524 20.01 7.79 -23.31
C ALA A 524 18.69 7.59 -22.55
N GLY A 525 17.68 7.00 -23.20
CA GLY A 525 16.37 6.80 -22.57
C GLY A 525 16.39 5.87 -21.35
N VAL A 526 17.08 4.73 -21.42
CA VAL A 526 17.17 3.79 -20.29
C VAL A 526 17.90 4.42 -19.10
N PHE A 527 19.04 5.08 -19.32
CA PHE A 527 19.79 5.72 -18.24
C PHE A 527 19.05 6.94 -17.66
N THR A 528 18.41 7.76 -18.49
CA THR A 528 17.57 8.88 -18.01
C THR A 528 16.40 8.35 -17.17
N PHE A 529 15.75 7.27 -17.59
CA PHE A 529 14.67 6.64 -16.82
C PHE A 529 15.16 6.19 -15.43
N PHE A 530 16.27 5.47 -15.37
CA PHE A 530 16.86 5.02 -14.10
C PHE A 530 17.51 6.13 -13.28
N ALA A 531 17.78 7.31 -13.84
CA ALA A 531 18.22 8.48 -13.09
C ALA A 531 17.04 9.23 -12.42
N ILE A 532 15.90 9.30 -13.10
CA ILE A 532 14.68 9.95 -12.57
C ILE A 532 14.13 9.20 -11.35
N HIS A 533 14.20 7.87 -11.33
CA HIS A 533 13.62 7.04 -10.27
C HIS A 533 14.27 7.27 -8.88
N PRO A 534 15.61 7.23 -8.73
CA PRO A 534 16.30 7.59 -7.50
C PRO A 534 16.02 9.04 -7.07
N MET A 535 15.96 9.98 -8.00
CA MET A 535 15.65 11.39 -7.67
C MET A 535 14.25 11.52 -7.05
N LEU A 536 13.23 10.93 -7.67
CA LEU A 536 11.86 10.90 -7.12
C LEU A 536 11.78 10.11 -5.82
N ALA A 537 12.55 9.02 -5.70
CA ALA A 537 12.64 8.23 -4.49
C ALA A 537 13.23 9.02 -3.32
N CYS A 538 14.28 9.80 -3.56
CA CYS A 538 14.87 10.71 -2.58
C CYS A 538 13.86 11.76 -2.12
N ILE A 539 13.09 12.38 -3.03
CA ILE A 539 12.04 13.34 -2.67
C ILE A 539 11.01 12.67 -1.74
N GLY A 540 10.58 11.44 -2.07
CA GLY A 540 9.66 10.67 -1.22
C GLY A 540 10.25 10.28 0.13
N ALA A 541 11.55 9.94 0.18
CA ALA A 541 12.22 9.49 1.40
C ALA A 541 12.56 10.61 2.38
N PHE A 542 12.89 11.80 1.88
CA PHE A 542 13.29 12.95 2.70
C PHE A 542 12.16 13.94 3.00
N ALA A 543 10.97 13.74 2.43
CA ALA A 543 9.78 14.49 2.79
C ALA A 543 9.30 14.11 4.20
N VAL A 544 9.69 14.92 5.20
CA VAL A 544 9.16 14.82 6.57
C VAL A 544 7.70 15.26 6.55
N THR A 545 6.78 14.34 6.84
CA THR A 545 5.35 14.59 6.85
C THR A 545 4.84 14.55 8.28
N GLY A 546 4.59 15.73 8.85
CA GLY A 546 4.03 15.87 10.20
C GLY A 546 4.68 16.97 11.02
N ALA A 547 5.89 17.43 10.67
CA ALA A 547 6.57 18.52 11.37
C ALA A 547 5.83 19.86 11.23
N GLU A 548 5.71 20.60 12.32
CA GLU A 548 5.13 21.96 12.33
C GLU A 548 5.99 22.92 11.48
N ILE A 549 7.32 22.80 11.57
CA ILE A 549 8.29 23.68 10.91
C ILE A 549 8.84 23.03 9.61
N PRO A 550 8.89 23.75 8.48
CA PRO A 550 9.47 23.26 7.24
C PRO A 550 10.97 22.97 7.32
N SER A 551 11.42 21.83 6.81
CA SER A 551 12.86 21.52 6.69
C SER A 551 13.53 22.34 5.58
N LEU A 552 14.87 22.38 5.55
CA LEU A 552 15.66 23.07 4.52
C LEU A 552 15.26 22.66 3.08
N TRP A 553 14.89 21.39 2.89
CA TRP A 553 14.41 20.86 1.60
C TRP A 553 13.02 21.40 1.21
N GLU A 554 12.17 21.73 2.18
CA GLU A 554 10.86 22.37 1.93
C GLU A 554 11.02 23.82 1.46
N LYS A 555 12.09 24.51 1.88
CA LYS A 555 12.45 25.84 1.36
C LYS A 555 12.99 25.79 -0.09
N ILE A 556 13.60 24.67 -0.48
CA ILE A 556 14.14 24.47 -1.84
C ILE A 556 13.02 24.05 -2.82
N ALA A 557 11.98 23.36 -2.34
CA ALA A 557 10.82 22.95 -3.15
C ALA A 557 9.74 24.05 -3.31
N SER A 558 9.85 25.18 -2.61
CA SER A 558 8.87 26.29 -2.62
C SER A 558 9.03 27.42 -3.66
N PRO A 559 9.91 27.41 -4.69
CA PRO A 559 10.05 28.57 -5.57
C PRO A 559 8.83 28.88 -6.43
N LEU A 560 7.79 28.02 -6.45
CA LEU A 560 6.58 28.20 -7.24
C LEU A 560 5.46 29.02 -6.56
N GLN A 561 5.67 29.55 -5.34
CA GLN A 561 4.65 30.31 -4.62
C GLN A 561 4.92 31.82 -4.43
N SER A 562 6.02 32.35 -4.97
CA SER A 562 6.24 33.80 -5.00
C SER A 562 5.79 34.38 -6.35
N GLN A 563 4.58 34.93 -6.38
CA GLN A 563 4.25 36.24 -6.98
C GLN A 563 2.72 36.39 -7.14
N ARG A 564 2.08 36.94 -6.09
CA ARG A 564 0.97 37.92 -6.15
C ARG A 564 0.38 38.07 -4.75
N GLY A 565 1.18 38.65 -3.86
CA GLY A 565 0.70 39.29 -2.65
C GLY A 565 1.03 40.77 -2.78
N VAL A 566 0.01 41.59 -2.98
CA VAL A 566 0.09 43.05 -3.09
C VAL A 566 0.87 43.61 -1.90
N LYS A 567 1.94 44.38 -2.15
CA LYS A 567 2.64 45.17 -1.13
C LYS A 567 1.70 46.26 -0.64
N PHE A 568 1.22 46.16 0.60
CA PHE A 568 0.86 47.35 1.37
C PHE A 568 1.99 47.64 2.35
N SER A 569 2.66 48.77 2.10
CA SER A 569 3.60 49.39 3.03
C SER A 569 2.78 50.04 4.14
N ALA A 570 3.04 49.67 5.39
CA ALA A 570 2.49 50.36 6.54
C ALA A 570 3.59 50.60 7.58
N TYR A 571 3.60 51.86 8.00
CA TYR A 571 4.50 52.53 8.92
C TYR A 571 4.56 51.89 10.32
N SER A 572 5.71 52.15 10.96
CA SER A 572 5.97 52.03 12.39
C SER A 572 4.78 52.46 13.27
N LEU A 573 4.15 51.51 13.97
CA LEU A 573 3.30 51.78 15.12
C LEU A 573 3.53 50.68 16.17
N LYS A 574 3.83 51.13 17.40
CA LYS A 574 4.19 50.30 18.54
C LYS A 574 3.03 49.40 18.96
N THR A 575 3.34 48.13 19.16
CA THR A 575 2.49 47.04 19.65
C THR A 575 2.23 47.15 21.15
N SER A 576 1.54 48.20 21.61
CA SER A 576 1.08 48.29 23.01
C SER A 576 -0.41 48.59 23.18
N ASP A 577 -1.12 49.03 22.13
CA ASP A 577 -2.46 49.61 22.30
C ASP A 577 -3.60 48.76 21.71
N LEU A 578 -3.32 47.53 21.24
CA LEU A 578 -4.33 46.65 20.60
C LEU A 578 -4.71 45.40 21.44
N GLU A 579 -4.12 45.21 22.63
CA GLU A 579 -4.39 44.03 23.48
C GLU A 579 -5.62 44.18 24.40
N SER A 580 -6.32 45.32 24.42
CA SER A 580 -7.43 45.55 25.37
C SER A 580 -8.85 45.44 24.79
N LEU A 581 -9.04 45.25 23.47
CA LEU A 581 -10.39 45.29 22.87
C LEU A 581 -10.91 43.98 22.24
N TYR A 582 -10.04 43.00 21.94
CA TYR A 582 -10.48 41.69 21.43
C TYR A 582 -9.51 40.60 21.92
N GLY A 583 -9.98 39.78 22.88
CA GLY A 583 -9.19 38.70 23.44
C GLY A 583 -8.80 37.64 22.40
N GLY A 584 -7.49 37.48 22.18
CA GLY A 584 -6.88 36.34 21.52
C GLY A 584 -6.40 36.58 20.07
N PRO A 585 -5.21 36.11 19.68
CA PRO A 585 -4.70 36.27 18.33
C PRO A 585 -5.49 35.37 17.36
N PHE A 586 -6.37 35.98 16.57
CA PHE A 586 -7.00 35.39 15.40
C PHE A 586 -5.93 35.16 14.31
N THR A 587 -5.20 34.06 14.40
CA THR A 587 -4.33 33.61 13.31
C THR A 587 -5.21 32.97 12.25
N LEU A 588 -5.46 33.71 11.17
CA LEU A 588 -6.08 33.20 9.95
C LEU A 588 -5.11 32.16 9.33
N SER A 589 -5.21 30.92 9.81
CA SER A 589 -4.46 29.74 9.34
C SER A 589 -4.85 29.44 7.89
N THR A 590 -4.27 30.20 6.96
CA THR A 590 -4.12 29.82 5.56
C THR A 590 -3.00 28.79 5.49
N GLN A 591 -3.24 27.59 6.03
CA GLN A 591 -2.42 26.41 5.73
C GLN A 591 -2.64 26.03 4.26
N LEU A 592 -2.00 26.76 3.34
CA LEU A 592 -1.74 26.25 2.00
C LEU A 592 -0.92 24.97 2.17
N THR A 593 -1.46 23.88 1.63
CA THR A 593 -0.85 22.55 1.54
C THR A 593 0.64 22.63 1.22
N LYS A 594 1.49 22.12 2.14
CA LYS A 594 2.94 22.01 1.92
C LYS A 594 3.20 21.24 0.62
N PRO A 595 4.20 21.61 -0.21
CA PRO A 595 4.48 20.94 -1.48
C PRO A 595 4.70 19.42 -1.32
N ASN A 596 5.31 18.97 -0.23
CA ASN A 596 5.47 17.54 0.09
C ASN A 596 4.15 16.79 0.24
N HIS A 597 3.11 17.42 0.80
CA HIS A 597 1.77 16.81 0.85
C HIS A 597 1.24 16.56 -0.55
N LEU A 598 1.46 17.50 -1.48
CA LEU A 598 1.01 17.36 -2.85
C LEU A 598 1.74 16.20 -3.55
N PHE A 599 3.06 16.11 -3.43
CA PHE A 599 3.82 15.01 -4.05
C PHE A 599 3.44 13.64 -3.48
N ILE A 600 3.18 13.55 -2.18
CA ILE A 600 2.81 12.29 -1.54
C ILE A 600 1.37 11.90 -1.87
N VAL A 601 0.44 12.85 -1.92
CA VAL A 601 -0.94 12.56 -2.35
C VAL A 601 -0.96 12.21 -3.83
N HIS A 602 -0.23 12.96 -4.65
CA HIS A 602 -0.45 12.97 -6.09
C HIS A 602 0.59 12.24 -6.95
N VAL A 603 1.69 11.75 -6.40
CA VAL A 603 2.66 10.96 -7.17
C VAL A 603 2.66 9.52 -6.67
N SER A 604 1.92 8.63 -7.36
CA SER A 604 1.82 7.20 -7.00
C SER A 604 3.17 6.51 -6.90
N PHE A 605 4.18 6.96 -7.67
CA PHE A 605 5.55 6.47 -7.53
C PHE A 605 6.19 6.84 -6.19
N VAL A 606 5.92 8.05 -5.68
CA VAL A 606 6.40 8.48 -4.35
C VAL A 606 5.75 7.64 -3.26
N GLN A 607 4.45 7.35 -3.36
CA GLN A 607 3.77 6.42 -2.45
C GLN A 607 4.39 5.02 -2.51
N PHE A 608 4.55 4.47 -3.72
CA PHE A 608 5.17 3.16 -3.94
C PHE A 608 6.57 3.05 -3.30
N VAL A 609 7.40 4.08 -3.45
CA VAL A 609 8.74 4.12 -2.82
C VAL A 609 8.63 4.24 -1.30
N ARG A 610 7.80 5.17 -0.79
CA ARG A 610 7.65 5.38 0.66
C ARG A 610 7.21 4.11 1.37
N GLU A 611 6.29 3.38 0.76
CA GLU A 611 5.80 2.11 1.28
C GLU A 611 6.83 0.98 1.15
N GLY A 612 7.54 0.90 0.02
CA GLY A 612 8.62 -0.07 -0.19
C GLY A 612 9.79 0.12 0.80
N LEU A 613 10.04 1.35 1.23
CA LEU A 613 11.04 1.71 2.23
C LEU A 613 10.51 1.73 3.67
N ASN A 614 9.21 1.45 3.87
CA ASN A 614 8.53 1.50 5.17
C ASN A 614 8.76 2.83 5.92
N ILE A 615 8.58 3.96 5.24
CA ILE A 615 8.79 5.28 5.82
C ILE A 615 7.60 5.65 6.71
N GLU A 616 7.87 5.78 8.02
CA GLU A 616 6.90 6.25 9.01
C GLU A 616 6.67 7.76 8.90
N ASN A 617 5.43 8.19 9.15
CA ASN A 617 5.09 9.62 9.23
C ASN A 617 5.26 10.07 10.68
N ILE A 618 6.09 11.09 10.92
CA ILE A 618 6.42 11.59 12.26
C ILE A 618 5.92 13.02 12.41
N GLY A 619 5.12 13.26 13.46
CA GLY A 619 4.73 14.58 13.92
C GLY A 619 3.27 14.69 14.36
N PRO A 620 2.89 15.84 14.95
CA PRO A 620 1.57 16.04 15.55
C PRO A 620 0.42 16.09 14.54
N MET A 621 0.70 16.37 13.26
CA MET A 621 -0.33 16.45 12.22
C MET A 621 -0.56 15.10 11.52
N PRO A 622 -1.82 14.74 11.18
CA PRO A 622 -2.11 13.52 10.43
C PRO A 622 -1.44 13.54 9.05
N PRO A 623 -0.94 12.39 8.57
CA PRO A 623 -0.31 12.31 7.28
C PRO A 623 -1.31 12.63 6.15
N PRO A 624 -0.84 13.14 5.00
CA PRO A 624 -1.71 13.46 3.86
C PRO A 624 -2.59 12.28 3.41
N VAL A 625 -2.04 11.07 3.48
CA VAL A 625 -2.72 9.80 3.20
C VAL A 625 -2.56 8.93 4.44
N MET A 626 -3.69 8.52 5.03
CA MET A 626 -3.76 7.61 6.17
C MET A 626 -4.03 6.21 5.66
N LEU A 627 -3.25 5.24 6.15
CA LEU A 627 -3.50 3.82 5.90
C LEU A 627 -4.32 3.27 7.07
N LEU A 628 -5.53 2.80 6.78
CA LEU A 628 -6.50 2.34 7.76
C LEU A 628 -6.70 0.82 7.67
N SER A 629 -6.93 0.20 8.83
CA SER A 629 -7.13 -1.25 8.95
C SER A 629 -7.89 -1.65 10.21
N ASP A 630 -8.12 -2.95 10.40
CA ASP A 630 -8.60 -3.55 11.65
C ASP A 630 -7.59 -3.51 12.82
N GLY A 631 -6.35 -3.09 12.56
CA GLY A 631 -5.33 -2.88 13.58
C GLY A 631 -4.83 -4.14 14.24
N GLY A 632 -4.99 -5.30 13.61
CA GLY A 632 -4.37 -6.54 14.11
C GLY A 632 -4.95 -6.97 15.43
N HIS A 633 -6.23 -6.66 15.64
CA HIS A 633 -6.96 -6.89 16.88
C HIS A 633 -6.50 -6.03 18.07
N VAL A 634 -5.79 -4.90 17.85
CA VAL A 634 -5.47 -3.92 18.92
C VAL A 634 -6.73 -3.57 19.73
N GLU A 635 -7.85 -3.32 19.04
CA GLU A 635 -9.16 -3.15 19.68
C GLU A 635 -10.22 -4.00 18.97
N ASN A 636 -10.28 -5.29 19.30
CA ASN A 636 -11.25 -6.21 18.71
C ASN A 636 -12.62 -6.19 19.40
N LEU A 637 -12.74 -5.73 20.65
CA LEU A 637 -14.01 -5.76 21.41
C LEU A 637 -14.94 -4.59 21.10
N ALA A 638 -14.44 -3.51 20.49
CA ALA A 638 -15.18 -2.28 20.25
C ALA A 638 -15.66 -1.58 21.55
N ILE A 639 -14.99 -1.80 22.67
CA ILE A 639 -15.40 -1.36 24.01
C ILE A 639 -14.77 -0.01 24.40
N LEU A 640 -13.56 0.29 23.94
CA LEU A 640 -12.85 1.55 24.25
C LEU A 640 -13.69 2.83 24.02
N PRO A 641 -14.41 3.01 22.89
CA PRO A 641 -15.27 4.18 22.70
C PRO A 641 -16.39 4.33 23.74
N LEU A 642 -16.89 3.20 24.25
CA LEU A 642 -17.98 3.16 25.22
C LEU A 642 -17.46 3.43 26.64
N LEU A 643 -16.29 2.89 27.00
CA LEU A 643 -15.63 3.17 28.28
C LEU A 643 -15.29 4.66 28.43
N LYS A 644 -14.73 5.28 27.38
CA LYS A 644 -14.40 6.72 27.41
C LYS A 644 -15.63 7.62 27.53
N LYS A 645 -16.77 7.17 27.01
CA LYS A 645 -18.07 7.84 27.22
C LYS A 645 -18.60 7.67 28.65
N LYS A 646 -17.93 6.89 29.50
CA LYS A 646 -18.30 6.61 30.89
C LYS A 646 -19.73 6.06 31.00
N LEU A 647 -20.10 5.21 30.04
CA LEU A 647 -21.41 4.55 30.05
C LEU A 647 -21.49 3.61 31.25
N LYS A 648 -22.62 3.65 31.98
CA LYS A 648 -22.82 2.80 33.15
C LYS A 648 -23.01 1.33 32.79
N LYS A 649 -23.61 1.07 31.63
CA LYS A 649 -23.93 -0.27 31.17
C LYS A 649 -23.36 -0.47 29.77
N ILE A 650 -22.45 -1.42 29.66
CA ILE A 650 -21.86 -1.84 28.39
C ILE A 650 -22.09 -3.34 28.25
N ILE A 651 -22.71 -3.74 27.14
CA ILE A 651 -22.88 -5.13 26.76
C ILE A 651 -21.87 -5.44 25.65
N VAL A 652 -20.99 -6.39 25.89
CA VAL A 652 -19.98 -6.83 24.91
C VAL A 652 -20.42 -8.16 24.33
N VAL A 653 -20.49 -8.24 23.00
CA VAL A 653 -20.74 -9.47 22.26
C VAL A 653 -19.45 -9.87 21.56
N ASP A 654 -18.77 -10.85 22.15
CA ASP A 654 -17.48 -11.32 21.67
C ASP A 654 -17.62 -12.63 20.88
N GLY A 655 -17.39 -12.56 19.58
CA GLY A 655 -17.28 -13.72 18.69
C GLY A 655 -15.89 -13.82 18.05
N GLY A 656 -14.91 -13.11 18.62
CA GLY A 656 -13.51 -13.14 18.22
C GLY A 656 -12.81 -14.43 18.62
N TYR A 657 -11.62 -14.65 18.05
CA TYR A 657 -10.70 -15.70 18.50
C TYR A 657 -9.38 -15.05 18.88
N TYR A 658 -8.90 -15.34 20.09
CA TYR A 658 -7.63 -14.83 20.59
C TYR A 658 -6.72 -16.01 20.92
N SER A 659 -5.46 -15.95 20.47
CA SER A 659 -4.47 -16.98 20.79
C SER A 659 -4.05 -16.97 22.27
N ASN A 660 -4.18 -15.83 22.95
CA ASN A 660 -3.92 -15.67 24.38
C ASN A 660 -4.81 -14.55 24.97
N GLU A 661 -5.95 -14.95 25.53
CA GLU A 661 -6.97 -14.03 26.08
C GLU A 661 -6.44 -13.18 27.24
N MET A 662 -5.61 -13.74 28.12
CA MET A 662 -5.04 -13.00 29.25
C MET A 662 -4.10 -11.88 28.76
N LYS A 663 -3.28 -12.16 27.75
CA LYS A 663 -2.40 -11.14 27.13
C LYS A 663 -3.25 -10.05 26.48
N TYR A 664 -4.31 -10.44 25.76
CA TYR A 664 -5.23 -9.50 25.12
C TYR A 664 -5.96 -8.60 26.14
N GLY A 665 -6.49 -9.17 27.23
CA GLY A 665 -7.12 -8.40 28.30
C GLY A 665 -6.17 -7.40 28.97
N LYS A 666 -4.89 -7.77 29.15
CA LYS A 666 -3.87 -6.83 29.65
C LYS A 666 -3.61 -5.67 28.68
N TYR A 667 -3.57 -5.92 27.36
CA TYR A 667 -3.46 -4.86 26.36
C TYR A 667 -4.68 -3.94 26.37
N LEU A 668 -5.87 -4.51 26.46
CA LEU A 668 -7.12 -3.75 26.52
C LEU A 668 -7.17 -2.84 27.76
N LEU A 669 -6.80 -3.37 28.92
CA LEU A 669 -6.74 -2.60 30.17
C LEU A 669 -5.72 -1.47 30.07
N ARG A 670 -4.53 -1.74 29.53
CA ARG A 670 -3.51 -0.71 29.27
C ARG A 670 -3.92 0.35 28.24
N ALA A 671 -4.83 0.02 27.32
CA ALA A 671 -5.35 0.95 26.33
C ALA A 671 -6.54 1.78 26.85
N GLY A 672 -7.20 1.30 27.91
CA GLY A 672 -8.36 1.94 28.53
C GLY A 672 -8.06 2.71 29.82
N SER A 673 -6.95 2.39 30.50
CA SER A 673 -6.31 3.22 31.53
C SER A 673 -5.69 4.44 30.89
#